data_AF-A0A7C1SLM8-F1
#
_entry.id   AF-A0A7C1SLM8-F1
#
_cell.length_a   1.000
_cell.length_b   1.000
_cell.length_c   1.000
_cell.angle_alpha   90.00
_cell.angle_beta   90.00
_cell.angle_gamma   90.00
#
_symmetry.space_group_name_H-M   'P 1'
#
loop_
_entity.id
_entity.type
_entity.pdbx_description
1 polymer ?
#
loop_
_entity_poly.entity_id
_entity_poly.type
_entity_poly.pdbx_seq_one_letter_code
_entity_poly.pdbx_strand_id
1 'polypeptide(L)'
;MGINTKNKVEESVKENKEKVKIDKDKDKSKRVNDRESKNDFKPKVKENYKEYNKEKRENKWDKINWKKDISEKKGSSKWNKIDWNKNISENVNEINKIKNPNDRVKVNKDYEYRNLSDSKVKDTLISYYNETGKYANYGMSLQKNFIDWIKKSGRNHDMISKISEIQKNKEIPNFIRDKIENSVLSQKSITNLLNKNGLSVSRKTVGNFSLKEVFNNNKEKHLQRFTHAINTETKKNIKKRLGEELAKYKKGDQHDSLYKISKEFPEISKISINKIAKKEISQQLYEKMWPSTSGVVTNGTRQAIKTRLKEEAVKENPDSLRSISKDFPKASNTTVMDLARELYPDKHKELWPAIKKIPDEIKNDILKTIKEETLKENPKSLRNIHKEFPQVGADTIKRLAKQCIPKALHDKLWPPLTPEIPKSLTRKIIQTIRDEIYKIEPRSLNKIGQQFNVSATYIWKLAKKEISKKDYDATWNISITNEKRLNVIKDIENSKLNISEIAQKNRISSPSVSIISQREVFQNNIEAHRERFPKDVNLDIGNYTHLNLNSLITKAFDNIPNQKYYAEPTIYSDKRRPDGLILEDNKFLSQRLNDHNVGKYLRNKIELDPLSLDHIKATQFDFTNDISNGNLINKIEKYQSKDSLLVIIGTKWHLYDEIKHLPIDNRIKYPQNVRVISNNLGTDLLGLEGKDKDLFERIIDLNLDRDLDSLKVLYNYDLSSLDIHTTEELKSDLIQKKLIKEDFSEYFNKGDSENRNKKQRELGYFLNL
;
A
#
# COMPACT_ATOMS: atom_id res chain seq x y z
N MET A 1 71.33 -45.61 18.50
CA MET A 1 71.09 -45.04 19.85
C MET A 1 69.58 -44.82 19.97
N GLY A 2 68.77 -45.46 20.82
CA GLY A 2 68.88 -46.55 21.76
C GLY A 2 67.54 -46.64 22.52
N ILE A 3 67.02 -47.86 22.72
CA ILE A 3 66.26 -48.35 23.91
C ILE A 3 64.79 -47.85 24.06
N ASN A 4 63.76 -48.71 23.88
CA ASN A 4 63.00 -49.52 24.90
C ASN A 4 62.20 -48.64 25.90
N THR A 5 60.95 -48.88 26.35
CA THR A 5 60.21 -50.11 26.71
C THR A 5 58.76 -49.78 27.15
N LYS A 6 57.81 -50.70 26.86
CA LYS A 6 56.73 -51.34 27.67
C LYS A 6 55.85 -50.64 28.75
N ASN A 7 54.62 -51.20 28.84
CA ASN A 7 53.61 -51.36 29.96
C ASN A 7 52.31 -50.54 29.77
N LYS A 8 51.08 -51.06 29.61
CA LYS A 8 50.28 -52.26 30.00
C LYS A 8 49.65 -52.18 31.42
N VAL A 9 48.32 -52.45 31.46
CA VAL A 9 47.46 -52.96 32.58
C VAL A 9 46.86 -51.85 33.51
N GLU A 10 45.61 -51.84 34.04
CA GLU A 10 44.60 -52.87 34.42
C GLU A 10 43.16 -52.30 34.52
N GLU A 11 42.16 -53.18 34.34
CA GLU A 11 40.75 -53.02 34.75
C GLU A 11 40.57 -53.18 36.27
N SER A 12 39.50 -52.60 36.84
CA SER A 12 38.80 -53.26 37.94
C SER A 12 37.29 -52.98 37.94
N VAL A 13 36.55 -54.08 38.04
CA VAL A 13 35.11 -54.22 38.26
C VAL A 13 34.84 -54.16 39.76
N LYS A 14 33.71 -53.57 40.19
CA LYS A 14 32.91 -54.07 41.32
C LYS A 14 31.45 -53.60 41.28
N GLU A 15 30.58 -54.60 41.44
CA GLU A 15 29.12 -54.55 41.55
C GLU A 15 28.63 -53.86 42.84
N ASN A 16 27.38 -53.38 42.84
CA ASN A 16 26.40 -53.83 43.83
C ASN A 16 24.94 -53.58 43.39
N LYS A 17 24.11 -54.60 43.67
CA LYS A 17 22.67 -54.74 43.42
C LYS A 17 21.85 -54.26 44.63
N GLU A 18 20.61 -53.82 44.40
CA GLU A 18 19.35 -54.35 44.98
C GLU A 18 18.14 -53.48 44.55
N LYS A 19 17.16 -54.06 43.81
CA LYS A 19 15.81 -54.51 44.23
C LYS A 19 14.93 -53.37 44.80
N VAL A 20 13.69 -53.15 44.34
CA VAL A 20 12.50 -53.97 44.68
C VAL A 20 11.28 -53.62 43.78
N LYS A 21 10.67 -54.70 43.27
CA LYS A 21 9.26 -55.08 42.96
C LYS A 21 8.32 -54.29 42.01
N ILE A 22 7.72 -55.15 41.18
CA ILE A 22 6.58 -55.06 40.27
C ILE A 22 5.40 -55.78 40.95
N ASP A 23 4.17 -55.32 40.70
CA ASP A 23 2.91 -56.11 40.54
C ASP A 23 2.07 -55.29 39.54
N LYS A 24 1.61 -55.67 38.34
CA LYS A 24 1.00 -56.86 37.70
C LYS A 24 -0.37 -57.28 38.23
N ASP A 25 -1.40 -56.99 37.42
CA ASP A 25 -2.49 -57.89 36.95
C ASP A 25 -3.19 -57.17 35.76
N LYS A 26 -3.27 -57.68 34.51
CA LYS A 26 -4.01 -58.84 33.94
C LYS A 26 -5.49 -58.85 34.36
N ASP A 27 -6.51 -58.95 33.50
CA ASP A 27 -6.61 -59.83 32.33
C ASP A 27 -7.75 -59.41 31.34
N LYS A 28 -7.45 -59.60 30.05
CA LYS A 28 -8.19 -60.25 28.94
C LYS A 28 -9.71 -60.11 28.66
N SER A 29 -9.92 -59.80 27.35
CA SER A 29 -10.81 -60.45 26.35
C SER A 29 -12.28 -60.04 26.30
N LYS A 30 -12.95 -59.84 25.15
CA LYS A 30 -12.98 -60.61 23.88
C LYS A 30 -13.32 -59.72 22.66
N ARG A 31 -12.84 -60.16 21.48
CA ARG A 31 -13.34 -59.81 20.12
C ARG A 31 -14.70 -60.47 19.85
N VAL A 32 -15.55 -59.89 18.99
CA VAL A 32 -16.12 -60.47 17.74
C VAL A 32 -16.70 -59.34 16.87
N ASN A 33 -16.54 -59.49 15.55
CA ASN A 33 -16.94 -58.60 14.46
C ASN A 33 -18.42 -58.76 14.02
N ASP A 34 -18.84 -57.78 13.21
CA ASP A 34 -19.62 -57.87 11.97
C ASP A 34 -21.12 -57.47 11.93
N ARG A 35 -21.30 -56.37 11.18
CA ARG A 35 -22.21 -56.12 10.04
C ARG A 35 -23.67 -55.69 10.22
N GLU A 36 -23.91 -54.56 9.53
CA GLU A 36 -25.07 -54.19 8.72
C GLU A 36 -26.42 -53.92 9.40
N SER A 37 -26.87 -52.66 9.34
CA SER A 37 -27.96 -52.28 8.42
C SER A 37 -28.31 -50.79 8.54
N LYS A 38 -28.78 -50.26 7.41
CA LYS A 38 -29.24 -48.90 7.14
C LYS A 38 -30.42 -48.50 8.04
N ASN A 39 -30.54 -47.21 8.37
CA ASN A 39 -31.71 -46.42 7.96
C ASN A 39 -31.63 -44.94 8.36
N ASP A 40 -32.10 -44.12 7.43
CA ASP A 40 -32.34 -42.69 7.51
C ASP A 40 -33.19 -42.29 8.71
N PHE A 41 -32.83 -41.20 9.39
CA PHE A 41 -33.80 -40.39 10.12
C PHE A 41 -33.40 -38.91 10.15
N LYS A 42 -34.15 -38.09 9.40
CA LYS A 42 -34.30 -36.65 9.63
C LYS A 42 -34.95 -36.38 11.00
N PRO A 43 -34.64 -35.24 11.63
CA PRO A 43 -35.69 -34.45 12.28
C PRO A 43 -35.64 -32.99 11.77
N LYS A 44 -36.68 -32.52 11.09
CA LYS A 44 -37.84 -31.79 11.65
C LYS A 44 -37.43 -30.56 12.48
N VAL A 45 -37.43 -29.44 11.76
CA VAL A 45 -37.57 -28.07 12.27
C VAL A 45 -38.82 -27.98 13.15
N LYS A 46 -38.67 -27.48 14.38
CA LYS A 46 -39.77 -26.94 15.17
C LYS A 46 -39.54 -25.43 15.32
N GLU A 47 -40.38 -24.68 14.62
CA GLU A 47 -40.71 -23.30 14.97
C GLU A 47 -41.37 -23.29 16.34
N ASN A 48 -40.96 -22.35 17.18
CA ASN A 48 -41.70 -21.91 18.35
C ASN A 48 -41.22 -20.50 18.67
N TYR A 49 -42.01 -19.48 18.34
CA TYR A 49 -42.17 -18.26 19.14
C TYR A 49 -43.43 -17.50 18.66
N LYS A 50 -44.55 -17.76 19.36
CA LYS A 50 -45.63 -16.79 19.60
C LYS A 50 -45.56 -16.49 21.11
N GLU A 51 -45.29 -15.26 21.51
CA GLU A 51 -46.27 -14.20 21.75
C GLU A 51 -46.52 -14.08 23.27
N TYR A 52 -46.07 -12.99 23.90
CA TYR A 52 -46.67 -12.49 25.15
C TYR A 52 -46.38 -10.98 25.33
N ASN A 53 -47.48 -10.21 25.27
CA ASN A 53 -47.88 -8.93 25.88
C ASN A 53 -46.93 -7.70 25.85
N LYS A 54 -47.31 -6.52 25.35
CA LYS A 54 -48.52 -5.68 25.52
C LYS A 54 -48.66 -5.11 26.94
N GLU A 55 -48.06 -3.93 27.16
CA GLU A 55 -48.53 -2.98 28.17
C GLU A 55 -48.68 -1.58 27.56
N LYS A 56 -49.92 -1.10 27.60
CA LYS A 56 -50.29 0.31 27.47
C LYS A 56 -50.20 0.94 28.86
N ARG A 57 -49.62 2.14 28.98
CA ARG A 57 -50.11 3.17 29.90
C ARG A 57 -50.03 4.55 29.25
N GLU A 58 -51.17 5.21 29.32
CA GLU A 58 -51.45 6.60 28.95
C GLU A 58 -50.98 7.57 30.05
N ASN A 59 -50.64 8.80 29.68
CA ASN A 59 -51.16 10.06 30.26
C ASN A 59 -50.51 11.25 29.52
N LYS A 60 -51.26 12.04 28.74
CA LYS A 60 -52.01 13.25 29.15
C LYS A 60 -51.11 14.37 29.68
N TRP A 61 -50.91 15.43 28.89
CA TRP A 61 -51.09 16.84 29.25
C TRP A 61 -51.25 17.68 27.97
N ASP A 62 -51.96 18.79 28.12
CA ASP A 62 -52.87 19.38 27.15
C ASP A 62 -52.29 20.36 26.11
N LYS A 63 -53.14 20.54 25.09
CA LYS A 63 -53.32 21.68 24.18
C LYS A 63 -52.79 23.03 24.72
N ILE A 64 -51.89 23.67 23.97
CA ILE A 64 -51.76 25.13 23.94
C ILE A 64 -51.86 25.62 22.50
N ASN A 65 -52.80 26.54 22.32
CA ASN A 65 -53.35 27.06 21.08
C ASN A 65 -52.62 28.37 20.71
N TRP A 66 -51.72 28.36 19.73
CA TRP A 66 -50.97 29.54 19.28
C TRP A 66 -51.78 30.41 18.30
N LYS A 67 -52.98 30.80 18.70
CA LYS A 67 -53.77 31.87 18.05
C LYS A 67 -54.34 32.84 19.10
N LYS A 68 -53.44 33.56 19.75
CA LYS A 68 -53.68 34.87 20.37
C LYS A 68 -52.35 35.31 20.99
N ASP A 69 -51.63 36.15 20.27
CA ASP A 69 -50.76 37.20 20.81
C ASP A 69 -50.37 38.15 19.66
N ILE A 70 -51.40 38.60 18.95
CA ILE A 70 -51.37 39.87 18.21
C ILE A 70 -52.21 40.84 19.02
N SER A 71 -51.59 41.46 20.03
CA SER A 71 -51.94 42.79 20.49
C SER A 71 -50.87 43.26 21.47
N GLU A 72 -50.27 44.42 21.16
CA GLU A 72 -49.51 45.26 22.08
C GLU A 72 -48.05 44.86 22.37
N LYS A 73 -47.13 45.41 21.55
CA LYS A 73 -46.25 46.49 22.03
C LYS A 73 -45.60 47.23 20.85
N LYS A 74 -46.04 48.48 20.69
CA LYS A 74 -45.41 49.50 19.85
C LYS A 74 -44.05 49.88 20.43
N GLY A 75 -43.06 50.05 19.56
CA GLY A 75 -41.77 50.69 19.86
C GLY A 75 -41.08 51.09 18.55
N SER A 76 -40.91 52.38 18.35
CA SER A 76 -40.58 53.09 17.10
C SER A 76 -39.09 53.15 16.75
N SER A 77 -38.74 53.11 15.45
CA SER A 77 -37.91 54.13 14.76
C SER A 77 -37.85 53.84 13.24
N LYS A 78 -38.47 54.71 12.42
CA LYS A 78 -37.83 55.73 11.55
C LYS A 78 -36.72 55.17 10.64
N TRP A 79 -37.05 54.86 9.37
CA TRP A 79 -36.35 55.34 8.15
C TRP A 79 -37.32 55.27 6.96
N ASN A 80 -37.36 56.35 6.18
CA ASN A 80 -38.37 56.65 5.16
C ASN A 80 -38.15 55.95 3.82
N LYS A 81 -39.27 55.79 3.10
CA LYS A 81 -39.42 55.48 1.67
C LYS A 81 -38.37 56.15 0.78
N ILE A 82 -37.66 55.36 -0.02
CA ILE A 82 -37.04 55.79 -1.27
C ILE A 82 -37.81 55.15 -2.41
N ASP A 83 -38.27 56.01 -3.32
CA ASP A 83 -39.09 55.73 -4.49
C ASP A 83 -38.24 55.11 -5.61
N TRP A 84 -38.47 53.84 -5.93
CA TRP A 84 -37.64 53.04 -6.83
C TRP A 84 -37.79 53.40 -8.31
N ASN A 85 -38.78 54.21 -8.69
CA ASN A 85 -39.10 54.45 -10.10
C ASN A 85 -38.41 55.67 -10.71
N LYS A 86 -37.61 56.43 -9.95
CA LYS A 86 -36.89 57.61 -10.46
C LYS A 86 -35.44 57.35 -10.87
N ASN A 87 -34.87 56.19 -10.50
CA ASN A 87 -33.45 55.88 -10.75
C ASN A 87 -33.18 55.08 -12.05
N ILE A 88 -34.24 54.76 -12.80
CA ILE A 88 -34.14 53.97 -14.05
C ILE A 88 -33.95 54.88 -15.28
N SER A 89 -34.44 56.13 -15.26
CA SER A 89 -34.33 57.00 -16.43
C SER A 89 -32.99 57.75 -16.56
N GLU A 90 -32.28 57.99 -15.46
CA GLU A 90 -31.01 58.74 -15.48
C GLU A 90 -29.79 57.86 -15.82
N ASN A 91 -29.86 56.54 -15.59
CA ASN A 91 -28.78 55.61 -15.93
C ASN A 91 -28.76 55.15 -17.41
N VAL A 92 -29.80 55.44 -18.20
CA VAL A 92 -29.86 55.03 -19.62
C VAL A 92 -28.96 55.89 -20.52
N ASN A 93 -28.61 57.10 -20.09
CA ASN A 93 -27.82 58.04 -20.90
C ASN A 93 -26.29 57.93 -20.71
N GLU A 94 -25.79 57.35 -19.63
CA GLU A 94 -24.35 57.09 -19.45
C GLU A 94 -23.86 55.78 -20.10
N ILE A 95 -24.76 54.83 -20.38
CA ILE A 95 -24.41 53.51 -20.93
C ILE A 95 -23.98 53.56 -22.42
N ASN A 96 -24.19 54.69 -23.12
CA ASN A 96 -23.87 54.81 -24.55
C ASN A 96 -22.45 55.32 -24.86
N LYS A 97 -21.57 55.49 -23.87
CA LYS A 97 -20.17 55.89 -24.10
C LYS A 97 -19.21 55.02 -23.30
N ILE A 98 -18.92 53.81 -23.81
CA ILE A 98 -17.62 53.10 -23.83
C ILE A 98 -17.90 51.74 -24.49
N LYS A 99 -17.52 51.59 -25.76
CA LYS A 99 -17.55 50.29 -26.45
C LYS A 99 -16.19 49.62 -26.28
N ASN A 100 -16.12 48.62 -25.40
CA ASN A 100 -15.02 47.65 -25.32
C ASN A 100 -15.56 46.29 -25.81
N PRO A 101 -14.97 45.63 -26.83
CA PRO A 101 -15.55 44.43 -27.45
C PRO A 101 -15.54 43.15 -26.57
N ASN A 102 -15.17 43.24 -25.28
CA ASN A 102 -15.14 42.10 -24.36
C ASN A 102 -16.25 42.07 -23.30
N ASP A 103 -17.12 43.07 -23.23
CA ASP A 103 -18.29 42.98 -22.34
C ASP A 103 -19.41 42.16 -23.01
N ARG A 104 -19.30 40.84 -22.86
CA ARG A 104 -20.45 39.95 -23.06
C ARG A 104 -21.50 40.32 -22.01
N VAL A 105 -22.57 40.96 -22.46
CA VAL A 105 -23.82 41.12 -21.72
C VAL A 105 -24.15 39.79 -21.05
N LYS A 106 -24.12 39.75 -19.70
CA LYS A 106 -24.68 38.65 -18.92
C LYS A 106 -26.18 38.65 -19.16
N VAL A 107 -26.61 37.94 -20.20
CA VAL A 107 -28.00 37.49 -20.33
C VAL A 107 -28.28 36.66 -19.07
N ASN A 108 -29.34 37.00 -18.36
CA ASN A 108 -29.70 36.36 -17.09
C ASN A 108 -30.07 34.88 -17.34
N LYS A 109 -29.04 34.00 -17.37
CA LYS A 109 -29.14 32.56 -17.68
C LYS A 109 -29.78 31.72 -16.57
N ASP A 110 -30.24 32.35 -15.49
CA ASP A 110 -30.85 31.70 -14.33
C ASP A 110 -32.10 30.86 -14.67
N TYR A 111 -32.63 30.97 -15.89
CA TYR A 111 -33.78 30.20 -16.36
C TYR A 111 -33.45 28.83 -16.98
N GLU A 112 -32.25 28.57 -17.50
CA GLU A 112 -32.00 27.36 -18.33
C GLU A 112 -31.87 26.05 -17.53
N TYR A 113 -31.64 26.13 -16.22
CA TYR A 113 -31.56 24.99 -15.30
C TYR A 113 -32.02 25.37 -13.88
N ARG A 114 -33.09 26.17 -13.78
CA ARG A 114 -33.61 26.73 -12.52
C ARG A 114 -34.03 25.64 -11.53
N ASN A 115 -34.68 24.58 -12.01
CA ASN A 115 -35.20 23.52 -11.14
C ASN A 115 -34.04 22.65 -10.66
N LEU A 116 -33.01 22.44 -11.49
CA LEU A 116 -31.79 21.77 -11.07
C LEU A 116 -31.00 22.57 -10.01
N SER A 117 -31.18 23.90 -9.97
CA SER A 117 -30.54 24.78 -8.98
C SER A 117 -31.32 24.87 -7.67
N ASP A 118 -32.61 24.50 -7.66
CA ASP A 118 -33.49 24.50 -6.49
C ASP A 118 -32.95 23.55 -5.40
N SER A 119 -32.82 24.06 -4.17
CA SER A 119 -32.27 23.28 -3.05
C SER A 119 -33.13 22.06 -2.71
N LYS A 120 -34.46 22.17 -2.76
CA LYS A 120 -35.37 21.05 -2.45
C LYS A 120 -35.27 19.94 -3.50
N VAL A 121 -35.04 20.31 -4.76
CA VAL A 121 -34.78 19.34 -5.84
C VAL A 121 -33.46 18.63 -5.59
N LYS A 122 -32.38 19.37 -5.29
CA LYS A 122 -31.07 18.78 -4.97
C LYS A 122 -31.15 17.84 -3.77
N ASP A 123 -31.79 18.28 -2.68
CA ASP A 123 -32.00 17.47 -1.49
C ASP A 123 -32.79 16.20 -1.82
N THR A 124 -33.75 16.28 -2.75
CA THR A 124 -34.51 15.11 -3.23
C THR A 124 -33.65 14.15 -4.04
N LEU A 125 -32.79 14.64 -4.94
CA LEU A 125 -31.86 13.82 -5.72
C LEU A 125 -30.85 13.11 -4.80
N ILE A 126 -30.31 13.84 -3.82
CA ILE A 126 -29.38 13.31 -2.81
C ILE A 126 -30.10 12.30 -1.91
N SER A 127 -31.32 12.59 -1.45
CA SER A 127 -32.12 11.66 -0.63
C SER A 127 -32.37 10.35 -1.37
N TYR A 128 -32.74 10.41 -2.64
CA TYR A 128 -32.95 9.21 -3.44
C TYR A 128 -31.69 8.35 -3.55
N TYR A 129 -30.53 8.99 -3.77
CA TYR A 129 -29.26 8.29 -3.79
C TYR A 129 -28.94 7.64 -2.43
N ASN A 130 -29.11 8.39 -1.34
CA ASN A 130 -28.86 7.90 0.02
C ASN A 130 -29.79 6.75 0.42
N GLU A 131 -31.05 6.77 -0.01
CA GLU A 131 -32.04 5.74 0.33
C GLU A 131 -31.92 4.49 -0.56
N THR A 132 -31.54 4.64 -1.83
CA THR A 132 -31.62 3.54 -2.81
C THR A 132 -30.26 3.02 -3.30
N GLY A 133 -29.17 3.73 -3.01
CA GLY A 133 -27.85 3.47 -3.57
C GLY A 133 -27.76 3.69 -5.09
N LYS A 134 -28.78 4.32 -5.69
CA LYS A 134 -28.89 4.54 -7.14
C LYS A 134 -29.01 6.02 -7.43
N TYR A 135 -28.33 6.50 -8.46
CA TYR A 135 -28.50 7.86 -8.93
C TYR A 135 -29.86 8.05 -9.60
N ALA A 136 -30.41 9.25 -9.45
CA ALA A 136 -31.69 9.63 -10.04
C ALA A 136 -31.68 9.62 -11.59
N ASN A 137 -30.50 9.59 -12.20
CA ASN A 137 -30.28 9.70 -13.63
C ASN A 137 -29.35 8.60 -14.17
N TYR A 138 -29.47 8.35 -15.48
CA TYR A 138 -28.47 7.65 -16.27
C TYR A 138 -28.01 8.57 -17.40
N GLY A 139 -26.74 8.97 -17.37
CA GLY A 139 -26.24 10.01 -18.27
C GLY A 139 -26.98 11.32 -18.03
N MET A 140 -27.60 11.92 -19.05
CA MET A 140 -28.27 13.21 -18.92
C MET A 140 -29.79 13.12 -18.73
N SER A 141 -30.33 11.93 -18.46
CA SER A 141 -31.78 11.67 -18.35
C SER A 141 -32.15 11.10 -16.99
N LEU A 142 -33.23 11.59 -16.38
CA LEU A 142 -33.74 11.02 -15.13
C LEU A 142 -34.38 9.66 -15.40
N GLN A 143 -34.24 8.74 -14.45
CA GLN A 143 -34.72 7.38 -14.59
C GLN A 143 -36.17 7.23 -14.09
N LYS A 144 -36.91 6.29 -14.69
CA LYS A 144 -38.32 6.02 -14.32
C LYS A 144 -38.48 5.60 -12.84
N ASN A 145 -37.57 4.78 -12.33
CA ASN A 145 -37.53 4.35 -10.92
C ASN A 145 -37.40 5.51 -9.94
N PHE A 146 -36.65 6.57 -10.28
CA PHE A 146 -36.59 7.78 -9.46
C PHE A 146 -37.94 8.51 -9.42
N ILE A 147 -38.59 8.66 -10.58
CA ILE A 147 -39.91 9.28 -10.69
C ILE A 147 -40.95 8.48 -9.90
N ASP A 148 -40.93 7.16 -10.02
CA ASP A 148 -41.84 6.27 -9.30
C ASP A 148 -41.60 6.32 -7.77
N TRP A 149 -40.34 6.48 -7.35
CA TRP A 149 -40.00 6.65 -5.93
C TRP A 149 -40.50 7.99 -5.37
N ILE A 150 -40.43 9.09 -6.13
CA ILE A 150 -41.01 10.38 -5.71
C ILE A 150 -42.52 10.25 -5.52
N LYS A 151 -43.21 9.58 -6.46
CA LYS A 151 -44.66 9.34 -6.38
C LYS A 151 -45.05 8.52 -5.14
N LYS A 152 -44.26 7.51 -4.79
CA LYS A 152 -44.51 6.62 -3.65
C LYS A 152 -44.21 7.26 -2.30
N SER A 153 -43.24 8.18 -2.24
CA SER A 153 -42.82 8.83 -0.98
C SER A 153 -43.79 9.93 -0.50
N GLY A 154 -44.96 10.09 -1.13
CA GLY A 154 -45.96 11.09 -0.73
C GLY A 154 -45.48 12.54 -0.90
N ARG A 155 -44.40 12.76 -1.66
CA ARG A 155 -43.86 14.10 -1.93
C ARG A 155 -44.85 14.91 -2.79
N ASN A 156 -44.96 16.20 -2.48
CA ASN A 156 -45.94 17.13 -3.06
C ASN A 156 -45.92 17.11 -4.61
N HIS A 157 -47.09 17.26 -5.25
CA HIS A 157 -47.27 17.38 -6.71
C HIS A 157 -46.30 18.39 -7.35
N ASP A 158 -45.94 19.45 -6.63
CA ASP A 158 -44.92 20.44 -7.03
C ASP A 158 -43.56 19.81 -7.38
N MET A 159 -43.07 18.87 -6.56
CA MET A 159 -41.78 18.22 -6.79
C MET A 159 -41.80 17.36 -8.06
N ILE A 160 -42.90 16.63 -8.29
CA ILE A 160 -43.09 15.84 -9.51
C ILE A 160 -43.10 16.74 -10.75
N SER A 161 -43.74 17.92 -10.64
CA SER A 161 -43.74 18.92 -11.72
C SER A 161 -42.32 19.41 -12.02
N LYS A 162 -41.57 19.84 -10.99
CA LYS A 162 -40.17 20.31 -11.15
C LYS A 162 -39.27 19.25 -11.75
N ILE A 163 -39.38 18.00 -11.31
CA ILE A 163 -38.61 16.88 -11.86
C ILE A 163 -38.97 16.60 -13.32
N SER A 164 -40.25 16.71 -13.68
CA SER A 164 -40.70 16.57 -15.06
C SER A 164 -40.18 17.73 -15.94
N GLU A 165 -40.16 18.95 -15.39
CA GLU A 165 -39.59 20.14 -16.05
C GLU A 165 -38.08 19.98 -16.30
N ILE A 166 -37.30 19.42 -15.37
CA ILE A 166 -35.86 19.19 -15.55
C ILE A 166 -35.58 18.38 -16.83
N GLN A 167 -36.37 17.32 -17.06
CA GLN A 167 -36.21 16.48 -18.24
C GLN A 167 -36.77 17.15 -19.50
N LYS A 168 -37.93 17.81 -19.41
CA LYS A 168 -38.56 18.53 -20.53
C LYS A 168 -37.66 19.68 -21.03
N ASN A 169 -37.06 20.43 -20.12
CA ASN A 169 -36.25 21.61 -20.40
C ASN A 169 -34.77 21.26 -20.66
N LYS A 170 -34.39 19.98 -20.56
CA LYS A 170 -33.00 19.51 -20.71
C LYS A 170 -32.04 20.24 -19.77
N GLU A 171 -32.43 20.43 -18.51
CA GLU A 171 -31.67 21.25 -17.56
C GLU A 171 -30.29 20.65 -17.23
N ILE A 172 -30.14 19.32 -17.20
CA ILE A 172 -28.85 18.65 -17.00
C ILE A 172 -27.87 18.96 -18.16
N PRO A 173 -28.24 18.76 -19.44
CA PRO A 173 -27.46 19.24 -20.58
C PRO A 173 -27.14 20.74 -20.55
N ASN A 174 -28.12 21.59 -20.19
CA ASN A 174 -27.91 23.05 -20.14
C ASN A 174 -26.91 23.44 -19.05
N PHE A 175 -26.99 22.80 -17.88
CA PHE A 175 -25.99 22.98 -16.82
C PHE A 175 -24.59 22.59 -17.30
N ILE A 176 -24.46 21.45 -17.99
CA ILE A 176 -23.16 21.02 -18.54
C ILE A 176 -22.65 22.06 -19.56
N ARG A 177 -23.50 22.48 -20.50
CA ARG A 177 -23.17 23.52 -21.51
C ARG A 177 -22.68 24.80 -20.84
N ASP A 178 -23.42 25.29 -19.85
CA ASP A 178 -23.05 26.50 -19.09
C ASP A 178 -21.66 26.37 -18.47
N LYS A 179 -21.37 25.26 -17.77
CA LYS A 179 -20.04 25.08 -17.16
C LYS A 179 -18.93 24.94 -18.20
N ILE A 180 -19.21 24.42 -19.38
CA ILE A 180 -18.21 24.36 -20.45
C ILE A 180 -17.94 25.75 -21.01
N GLU A 181 -18.98 26.51 -21.34
CA GLU A 181 -18.88 27.79 -22.03
C GLU A 181 -18.43 28.94 -21.12
N ASN A 182 -18.85 28.93 -19.85
CA ASN A 182 -18.78 30.08 -18.96
C ASN A 182 -17.89 29.84 -17.72
N SER A 183 -17.11 28.75 -17.71
CA SER A 183 -16.14 28.50 -16.64
C SER A 183 -14.84 27.92 -17.18
N VAL A 184 -13.81 27.84 -16.33
CA VAL A 184 -12.53 27.16 -16.63
C VAL A 184 -12.52 25.69 -16.18
N LEU A 185 -13.66 25.17 -15.72
CA LEU A 185 -13.74 23.85 -15.13
C LEU A 185 -13.35 22.75 -16.13
N SER A 186 -12.62 21.74 -15.63
CA SER A 186 -12.31 20.54 -16.39
C SER A 186 -13.54 19.65 -16.53
N GLN A 187 -13.53 18.69 -17.49
CA GLN A 187 -14.59 17.69 -17.60
C GLN A 187 -14.82 16.93 -16.28
N LYS A 188 -13.75 16.67 -15.52
CA LYS A 188 -13.79 16.02 -14.21
C LYS A 188 -14.47 16.93 -13.17
N SER A 189 -14.10 18.20 -13.13
CA SER A 189 -14.71 19.16 -12.20
C SER A 189 -16.21 19.35 -12.45
N ILE A 190 -16.64 19.36 -13.72
CA ILE A 190 -18.06 19.41 -14.10
C ILE A 190 -18.80 18.14 -13.65
N THR A 191 -18.18 16.97 -13.84
CA THR A 191 -18.71 15.68 -13.35
C THR A 191 -18.89 15.72 -11.82
N ASN A 192 -17.88 16.19 -11.09
CA ASN A 192 -17.92 16.26 -9.63
C ASN A 192 -19.01 17.22 -9.13
N LEU A 193 -19.25 18.34 -9.82
CA LEU A 193 -20.36 19.26 -9.49
C LEU A 193 -21.73 18.60 -9.67
N LEU A 194 -21.92 17.79 -10.70
CA LEU A 194 -23.17 17.04 -10.91
C LEU A 194 -23.35 15.97 -9.83
N ASN A 195 -22.28 15.25 -9.48
CA ASN A 195 -22.32 14.24 -8.42
C ASN A 195 -22.70 14.86 -7.07
N LYS A 196 -22.17 16.04 -6.75
CA LYS A 196 -22.55 16.81 -5.55
C LYS A 196 -24.02 17.20 -5.51
N ASN A 197 -24.70 17.26 -6.67
CA ASN A 197 -26.13 17.53 -6.78
C ASN A 197 -26.98 16.24 -6.87
N GLY A 198 -26.42 15.06 -6.54
CA GLY A 198 -27.13 13.78 -6.60
C GLY A 198 -27.31 13.23 -8.02
N LEU A 199 -26.53 13.70 -9.00
CA LEU A 199 -26.59 13.24 -10.39
C LEU A 199 -25.29 12.57 -10.82
N SER A 200 -25.36 11.41 -11.49
CA SER A 200 -24.19 10.73 -12.05
C SER A 200 -24.08 10.96 -13.56
N VAL A 201 -23.14 11.80 -13.97
CA VAL A 201 -22.81 12.04 -15.38
C VAL A 201 -21.35 11.75 -15.61
N SER A 202 -21.03 10.68 -16.35
CA SER A 202 -19.63 10.30 -16.54
C SER A 202 -18.82 11.37 -17.27
N ARG A 203 -17.51 11.44 -16.98
CA ARG A 203 -16.56 12.29 -17.72
C ARG A 203 -16.65 12.08 -19.23
N LYS A 204 -16.82 10.83 -19.68
CA LYS A 204 -16.99 10.48 -21.09
C LYS A 204 -18.26 11.09 -21.67
N THR A 205 -19.35 11.09 -20.92
CA THR A 205 -20.61 11.73 -21.30
C THR A 205 -20.43 13.24 -21.43
N VAL A 206 -19.79 13.89 -20.46
CA VAL A 206 -19.46 15.33 -20.52
C VAL A 206 -18.57 15.65 -21.73
N GLY A 207 -17.53 14.84 -21.98
CA GLY A 207 -16.64 15.02 -23.13
C GLY A 207 -17.33 14.85 -24.48
N ASN A 208 -18.15 13.79 -24.63
CA ASN A 208 -18.93 13.57 -25.85
C ASN A 208 -19.96 14.68 -26.08
N PHE A 209 -20.68 15.08 -25.03
CA PHE A 209 -21.63 16.20 -25.09
C PHE A 209 -20.91 17.48 -25.47
N SER A 210 -19.77 17.79 -24.85
CA SER A 210 -19.01 18.99 -25.18
C SER A 210 -18.54 18.99 -26.63
N LEU A 211 -17.93 17.89 -27.09
CA LEU A 211 -17.45 17.79 -28.47
C LEU A 211 -18.59 17.97 -29.46
N LYS A 212 -19.72 17.29 -29.24
CA LYS A 212 -20.84 17.27 -30.18
C LYS A 212 -21.70 18.54 -30.12
N GLU A 213 -22.13 18.94 -28.93
CA GLU A 213 -23.20 19.92 -28.72
C GLU A 213 -22.70 21.33 -28.39
N VAL A 214 -21.45 21.47 -27.93
CA VAL A 214 -20.82 22.77 -27.62
C VAL A 214 -19.81 23.17 -28.70
N PHE A 215 -19.01 22.22 -29.17
CA PHE A 215 -17.96 22.46 -30.16
C PHE A 215 -18.30 21.98 -31.58
N ASN A 216 -19.53 21.52 -31.85
CA ASN A 216 -19.97 21.08 -33.19
C ASN A 216 -18.99 20.10 -33.87
N ASN A 217 -18.53 19.10 -33.12
CA ASN A 217 -17.51 18.12 -33.50
C ASN A 217 -16.11 18.69 -33.82
N ASN A 218 -15.83 19.95 -33.49
CA ASN A 218 -14.50 20.54 -33.60
C ASN A 218 -13.57 20.02 -32.49
N LYS A 219 -12.81 18.96 -32.79
CA LYS A 219 -11.86 18.33 -31.86
C LYS A 219 -10.80 19.29 -31.35
N GLU A 220 -10.35 20.23 -32.18
CA GLU A 220 -9.30 21.17 -31.81
C GLU A 220 -9.78 22.15 -30.74
N LYS A 221 -10.92 22.80 -30.94
CA LYS A 221 -11.53 23.69 -29.94
C LYS A 221 -11.87 22.95 -28.65
N HIS A 222 -12.40 21.73 -28.76
CA HIS A 222 -12.67 20.88 -27.60
C HIS A 222 -11.40 20.54 -26.81
N LEU A 223 -10.31 20.19 -27.49
CA LEU A 223 -9.01 19.98 -26.85
C LEU A 223 -8.50 21.28 -26.24
N GLN A 224 -8.49 22.39 -26.96
CA GLN A 224 -8.06 23.69 -26.42
C GLN A 224 -8.83 24.07 -25.15
N ARG A 225 -10.11 23.72 -25.03
CA ARG A 225 -10.92 23.97 -23.83
C ARG A 225 -10.55 23.09 -22.62
N PHE A 226 -10.24 21.81 -22.82
CA PHE A 226 -10.10 20.84 -21.71
C PHE A 226 -8.72 20.28 -21.49
N THR A 227 -7.91 20.12 -22.54
CA THR A 227 -6.48 20.04 -22.33
C THR A 227 -6.04 21.44 -21.95
N HIS A 228 -5.33 21.61 -20.83
CA HIS A 228 -4.55 22.81 -20.58
C HIS A 228 -3.44 22.89 -21.64
N ALA A 229 -3.82 23.07 -22.91
CA ALA A 229 -2.97 23.73 -23.86
C ALA A 229 -2.70 25.08 -23.20
N ILE A 230 -1.52 25.16 -22.60
CA ILE A 230 -0.97 26.38 -22.01
C ILE A 230 -1.38 27.49 -22.96
N ASN A 231 -2.24 28.39 -22.50
CA ASN A 231 -2.78 29.40 -23.39
C ASN A 231 -1.60 30.10 -24.07
N THR A 232 -1.79 30.54 -25.31
CA THR A 232 -0.68 31.06 -26.13
C THR A 232 0.12 32.15 -25.41
N GLU A 233 -0.57 32.97 -24.59
CA GLU A 233 0.03 34.04 -23.80
C GLU A 233 0.87 33.52 -22.63
N THR A 234 0.35 32.59 -21.82
CA THR A 234 1.10 31.91 -20.75
C THR A 234 2.30 31.17 -21.33
N LYS A 235 2.17 30.53 -22.50
CA LYS A 235 3.28 29.86 -23.19
C LYS A 235 4.33 30.86 -23.64
N LYS A 236 3.91 32.03 -24.14
CA LYS A 236 4.79 33.14 -24.52
C LYS A 236 5.52 33.72 -23.30
N ASN A 237 4.82 33.85 -22.17
CA ASN A 237 5.41 34.32 -20.91
C ASN A 237 6.43 33.32 -20.34
N ILE A 238 6.12 32.02 -20.37
CA ILE A 238 7.08 30.97 -19.99
C ILE A 238 8.31 30.99 -20.91
N LYS A 239 8.12 31.13 -22.23
CA LYS A 239 9.22 31.26 -23.20
C LYS A 239 10.11 32.47 -22.90
N LYS A 240 9.49 33.64 -22.67
CA LYS A 240 10.20 34.87 -22.32
C LYS A 240 11.02 34.67 -21.05
N ARG A 241 10.40 34.12 -20.01
CA ARG A 241 11.05 33.83 -18.72
C ARG A 241 12.23 32.86 -18.86
N LEU A 242 12.07 31.78 -19.63
CA LEU A 242 13.16 30.84 -19.93
C LEU A 242 14.29 31.51 -20.72
N GLY A 243 13.97 32.45 -21.63
CA GLY A 243 14.95 33.25 -22.36
C GLY A 243 15.76 34.19 -21.45
N GLU A 244 15.13 34.80 -20.45
CA GLU A 244 15.82 35.62 -19.43
C GLU A 244 16.81 34.78 -18.62
N GLU A 245 16.42 33.57 -18.21
CA GLU A 245 17.31 32.66 -17.49
C GLU A 245 18.47 32.16 -18.36
N LEU A 246 18.22 31.93 -19.65
CA LEU A 246 19.28 31.63 -20.61
C LEU A 246 20.25 32.81 -20.78
N ALA A 247 19.76 34.05 -20.77
CA ALA A 247 20.59 35.24 -20.86
C ALA A 247 21.47 35.42 -19.61
N LYS A 248 20.91 35.20 -18.40
CA LYS A 248 21.67 35.18 -17.14
C LYS A 248 22.79 34.14 -17.20
N TYR A 249 22.46 32.90 -17.55
CA TYR A 249 23.43 31.81 -17.65
C TYR A 249 24.58 32.14 -18.62
N LYS A 250 24.28 32.72 -19.80
CA LYS A 250 25.30 33.13 -20.78
C LYS A 250 26.22 34.24 -20.29
N LYS A 251 25.76 35.09 -19.37
CA LYS A 251 26.56 36.15 -18.74
C LYS A 251 27.37 35.65 -17.53
N GLY A 252 27.17 34.38 -17.13
CA GLY A 252 27.76 33.83 -15.91
C GLY A 252 26.99 34.17 -14.63
N ASP A 253 25.81 34.79 -14.75
CA ASP A 253 24.95 35.11 -13.62
C ASP A 253 24.21 33.85 -13.13
N GLN A 254 23.80 33.85 -11.86
CA GLN A 254 22.98 32.78 -11.30
C GLN A 254 21.60 32.76 -11.97
N HIS A 255 21.24 31.62 -12.54
CA HIS A 255 19.92 31.37 -13.12
C HIS A 255 19.04 30.50 -12.21
N ASP A 256 17.73 30.68 -12.34
CA ASP A 256 16.70 30.00 -11.58
C ASP A 256 16.47 28.57 -12.09
N SER A 257 16.19 27.66 -11.15
CA SER A 257 15.79 26.31 -11.50
C SER A 257 14.42 26.28 -12.17
N LEU A 258 14.17 25.28 -13.04
CA LEU A 258 12.84 25.05 -13.62
C LEU A 258 11.74 24.90 -12.55
N TYR A 259 12.10 24.46 -11.34
CA TYR A 259 11.16 24.40 -10.22
C TYR A 259 10.78 25.80 -9.72
N LYS A 260 11.75 26.70 -9.57
CA LYS A 260 11.50 28.09 -9.16
C LYS A 260 10.67 28.82 -10.22
N ILE A 261 11.01 28.65 -11.51
CA ILE A 261 10.19 29.13 -12.63
C ILE A 261 8.76 28.55 -12.56
N SER A 262 8.60 27.27 -12.21
CA SER A 262 7.25 26.68 -12.10
C SER A 262 6.38 27.26 -10.99
N LYS A 263 6.97 27.87 -9.95
CA LYS A 263 6.20 28.58 -8.92
C LYS A 263 5.63 29.90 -9.41
N GLU A 264 6.19 30.48 -10.47
CA GLU A 264 5.71 31.73 -11.08
C GLU A 264 4.50 31.49 -12.00
N PHE A 265 4.23 30.23 -12.37
CA PHE A 265 3.11 29.82 -13.23
C PHE A 265 2.30 28.70 -12.55
N PRO A 266 1.61 28.97 -11.43
CA PRO A 266 0.95 27.95 -10.61
C PRO A 266 -0.14 27.17 -11.36
N GLU A 267 -0.68 27.72 -12.45
CA GLU A 267 -1.64 27.08 -13.33
C GLU A 267 -1.03 26.04 -14.28
N ILE A 268 0.30 25.98 -14.39
CA ILE A 268 1.04 25.08 -15.29
C ILE A 268 1.94 24.12 -14.50
N SER A 269 1.81 22.82 -14.75
CA SER A 269 2.68 21.82 -14.10
C SER A 269 4.17 22.00 -14.46
N LYS A 270 5.06 21.68 -13.51
CA LYS A 270 6.52 21.62 -13.74
C LYS A 270 6.91 20.77 -14.95
N ILE A 271 6.20 19.67 -15.19
CA ILE A 271 6.44 18.77 -16.34
C ILE A 271 6.19 19.52 -17.66
N SER A 272 5.11 20.31 -17.71
CA SER A 272 4.78 21.12 -18.87
C SER A 272 5.83 22.20 -19.14
N ILE A 273 6.34 22.86 -18.09
CA ILE A 273 7.44 23.85 -18.21
C ILE A 273 8.73 23.19 -18.67
N ASN A 274 9.08 22.01 -18.14
CA ASN A 274 10.23 21.23 -18.60
C ASN A 274 10.10 20.86 -20.09
N LYS A 275 8.92 20.41 -20.53
CA LYS A 275 8.64 20.15 -21.95
C LYS A 275 8.78 21.39 -22.83
N ILE A 276 8.39 22.58 -22.34
CA ILE A 276 8.63 23.84 -23.08
C ILE A 276 10.12 24.12 -23.13
N ALA A 277 10.83 24.10 -22.00
CA ALA A 277 12.26 24.39 -21.94
C ALA A 277 13.10 23.50 -22.87
N LYS A 278 12.81 22.18 -22.92
CA LYS A 278 13.47 21.25 -23.85
C LYS A 278 13.20 21.52 -25.33
N LYS A 279 12.08 22.18 -25.66
CA LYS A 279 11.74 22.55 -27.05
C LYS A 279 12.35 23.89 -27.46
N GLU A 280 12.48 24.82 -26.52
CA GLU A 280 12.91 26.20 -26.81
C GLU A 280 14.41 26.41 -26.68
N ILE A 281 15.09 25.59 -25.86
CA ILE A 281 16.52 25.70 -25.60
C ILE A 281 17.19 24.45 -26.17
N SER A 282 18.33 24.62 -26.86
CA SER A 282 19.05 23.49 -27.43
C SER A 282 19.38 22.46 -26.34
N GLN A 283 19.29 21.18 -26.68
CA GLN A 283 19.46 20.11 -25.70
C GLN A 283 20.77 20.24 -24.90
N GLN A 284 21.88 20.57 -25.57
CA GLN A 284 23.18 20.78 -24.92
C GLN A 284 23.16 21.94 -23.91
N LEU A 285 22.50 23.06 -24.22
CA LEU A 285 22.38 24.19 -23.29
C LEU A 285 21.40 23.88 -22.16
N TYR A 286 20.29 23.21 -22.48
CA TYR A 286 19.32 22.76 -21.49
C TYR A 286 19.96 21.83 -20.45
N GLU A 287 20.76 20.85 -20.88
CA GLU A 287 21.46 19.91 -20.01
C GLU A 287 22.53 20.60 -19.14
N LYS A 288 23.17 21.64 -19.65
CA LYS A 288 24.12 22.47 -18.88
C LYS A 288 23.42 23.35 -17.84
N MET A 289 22.29 23.95 -18.20
CA MET A 289 21.54 24.85 -17.32
C MET A 289 20.74 24.12 -16.25
N TRP A 290 20.07 23.02 -16.62
CA TRP A 290 19.23 22.24 -15.72
C TRP A 290 19.54 20.74 -15.85
N PRO A 291 20.72 20.32 -15.38
CA PRO A 291 21.14 18.93 -15.47
C PRO A 291 20.14 18.02 -14.75
N SER A 292 19.82 16.90 -15.39
CA SER A 292 18.97 15.85 -14.83
C SER A 292 19.52 15.39 -13.49
N THR A 293 18.71 15.46 -12.42
CA THR A 293 19.10 15.02 -11.07
C THR A 293 19.37 13.52 -10.96
N SER A 294 19.25 12.74 -12.04
CA SER A 294 19.73 11.37 -12.13
C SER A 294 21.25 11.34 -12.47
N GLY A 295 22.09 11.45 -11.44
CA GLY A 295 23.35 10.72 -11.33
C GLY A 295 24.49 10.96 -12.34
N VAL A 296 24.58 12.10 -13.03
CA VAL A 296 25.85 12.46 -13.69
C VAL A 296 26.71 13.22 -12.68
N VAL A 297 27.72 12.54 -12.13
CA VAL A 297 28.74 13.14 -11.27
C VAL A 297 29.44 14.23 -12.07
N THR A 298 29.33 15.49 -11.64
CA THR A 298 29.96 16.62 -12.34
C THR A 298 31.48 16.44 -12.38
N ASN A 299 32.16 17.03 -13.37
CA ASN A 299 33.62 17.00 -13.43
C ASN A 299 34.27 17.56 -12.16
N GLY A 300 33.68 18.59 -11.55
CA GLY A 300 34.14 19.13 -10.26
C GLY A 300 34.05 18.11 -9.13
N THR A 301 32.95 17.36 -9.02
CA THR A 301 32.82 16.28 -8.03
C THR A 301 33.77 15.12 -8.33
N ARG A 302 33.97 14.74 -9.61
CA ARG A 302 34.98 13.74 -9.98
C ARG A 302 36.38 14.18 -9.54
N GLN A 303 36.73 15.44 -9.74
CA GLN A 303 38.03 15.97 -9.34
C GLN A 303 38.19 16.00 -7.82
N ALA A 304 37.16 16.41 -7.08
CA ALA A 304 37.16 16.39 -5.62
C ALA A 304 37.32 14.95 -5.07
N ILE A 305 36.64 13.97 -5.65
CA ILE A 305 36.82 12.54 -5.32
C ILE A 305 38.26 12.11 -5.61
N LYS A 306 38.82 12.47 -6.76
CA LYS A 306 40.21 12.15 -7.12
C LYS A 306 41.20 12.76 -6.12
N THR A 307 40.99 14.01 -5.68
CA THR A 307 41.83 14.66 -4.66
C THR A 307 41.75 13.91 -3.33
N ARG A 308 40.53 13.62 -2.86
CA ARG A 308 40.30 12.86 -1.62
C ARG A 308 40.96 11.47 -1.66
N LEU A 309 40.87 10.76 -2.79
CA LEU A 309 41.52 9.47 -2.98
C LEU A 309 43.06 9.58 -2.93
N LYS A 310 43.64 10.67 -3.44
CA LYS A 310 45.09 10.93 -3.35
C LYS A 310 45.55 11.20 -1.93
N GLU A 311 44.78 11.96 -1.15
CA GLU A 311 45.05 12.19 0.27
C GLU A 311 44.98 10.90 1.09
N GLU A 312 44.03 10.03 0.78
CA GLU A 312 43.91 8.75 1.47
C GLU A 312 45.02 7.77 1.09
N ALA A 313 45.45 7.76 -0.17
CA ALA A 313 46.49 6.84 -0.64
C ALA A 313 47.87 7.01 0.04
N VAL A 314 48.12 8.13 0.70
CA VAL A 314 49.37 8.38 1.45
C VAL A 314 49.24 8.07 2.95
N LYS A 315 48.04 7.76 3.45
CA LYS A 315 47.85 7.39 4.86
C LYS A 315 48.26 5.94 5.08
N GLU A 316 48.80 5.66 6.26
CA GLU A 316 49.06 4.29 6.72
C GLU A 316 47.76 3.47 6.83
N ASN A 317 46.64 4.13 7.14
CA ASN A 317 45.31 3.53 7.28
C ASN A 317 44.26 4.30 6.47
N PRO A 318 44.20 4.14 5.14
CA PRO A 318 43.23 4.84 4.31
C PRO A 318 41.78 4.50 4.68
N ASP A 319 40.92 5.50 4.57
CA ASP A 319 39.48 5.37 4.65
C ASP A 319 38.97 4.41 3.57
N SER A 320 37.95 3.62 3.91
CA SER A 320 37.34 2.73 2.93
C SER A 320 36.68 3.55 1.80
N LEU A 321 36.68 3.02 0.57
CA LEU A 321 35.99 3.64 -0.56
C LEU A 321 34.51 3.94 -0.28
N ARG A 322 33.86 3.10 0.54
CA ARG A 322 32.49 3.33 1.02
C ARG A 322 32.41 4.54 1.96
N SER A 323 33.38 4.72 2.84
CA SER A 323 33.46 5.92 3.70
C SER A 323 33.63 7.17 2.84
N ILE A 324 34.60 7.15 1.93
CA ILE A 324 34.86 8.25 0.99
C ILE A 324 33.60 8.58 0.18
N SER A 325 32.81 7.60 -0.25
CA SER A 325 31.57 7.85 -0.99
C SER A 325 30.51 8.62 -0.21
N LYS A 326 30.53 8.57 1.13
CA LYS A 326 29.59 9.34 1.97
C LYS A 326 29.89 10.84 1.94
N ASP A 327 31.14 11.21 1.70
CA ASP A 327 31.56 12.61 1.55
C ASP A 327 31.03 13.23 0.25
N PHE A 328 30.54 12.40 -0.69
CA PHE A 328 30.05 12.83 -2.00
C PHE A 328 28.64 12.27 -2.29
N PRO A 329 27.57 12.84 -1.70
CA PRO A 329 26.19 12.32 -1.81
C PRO A 329 25.65 12.22 -3.25
N LYS A 330 26.27 12.93 -4.19
CA LYS A 330 25.93 12.93 -5.62
C LYS A 330 26.69 11.86 -6.42
N ALA A 331 27.60 11.11 -5.80
CA ALA A 331 28.38 10.05 -6.40
C ALA A 331 28.03 8.69 -5.77
N SER A 332 27.87 7.66 -6.60
CA SER A 332 27.65 6.31 -6.10
C SER A 332 28.96 5.71 -5.57
N ASN A 333 28.86 4.71 -4.68
CA ASN A 333 30.01 3.93 -4.24
C ASN A 333 30.77 3.29 -5.44
N THR A 334 30.05 2.90 -6.48
CA THR A 334 30.63 2.39 -7.73
C THR A 334 31.49 3.45 -8.42
N THR A 335 31.03 4.70 -8.48
CA THR A 335 31.78 5.81 -9.08
C THR A 335 33.11 6.06 -8.35
N VAL A 336 33.11 6.05 -7.02
CA VAL A 336 34.34 6.22 -6.23
C VAL A 336 35.30 5.05 -6.44
N MET A 337 34.79 3.82 -6.52
CA MET A 337 35.57 2.63 -6.79
C MET A 337 36.20 2.63 -8.19
N ASP A 338 35.44 3.04 -9.21
CA ASP A 338 35.96 3.15 -10.58
C ASP A 338 37.05 4.23 -10.67
N LEU A 339 36.86 5.37 -10.01
CA LEU A 339 37.86 6.44 -9.92
C LEU A 339 39.12 6.00 -9.15
N ALA A 340 38.99 5.18 -8.11
CA ALA A 340 40.12 4.63 -7.39
C ALA A 340 40.93 3.64 -8.24
N ARG A 341 40.25 2.80 -9.04
CA ARG A 341 40.90 1.90 -10.02
C ARG A 341 41.56 2.67 -11.16
N GLU A 342 40.96 3.78 -11.59
CA GLU A 342 41.52 4.67 -12.61
C GLU A 342 42.81 5.33 -12.11
N LEU A 343 42.86 5.80 -10.86
CA LEU A 343 44.03 6.46 -10.28
C LEU A 343 45.14 5.49 -9.85
N TYR A 344 44.77 4.30 -9.37
CA TYR A 344 45.69 3.34 -8.77
C TYR A 344 45.47 1.92 -9.33
N PRO A 345 45.61 1.68 -10.63
CA PRO A 345 45.27 0.39 -11.25
C PRO A 345 46.00 -0.80 -10.60
N ASP A 346 47.28 -0.64 -10.29
CA ASP A 346 48.11 -1.71 -9.73
C ASP A 346 48.11 -1.76 -8.19
N LYS A 347 47.88 -0.60 -7.55
CA LYS A 347 47.93 -0.45 -6.08
C LYS A 347 46.55 -0.45 -5.41
N HIS A 348 45.45 -0.39 -6.18
CA HIS A 348 44.10 -0.32 -5.63
C HIS A 348 43.80 -1.46 -4.65
N LYS A 349 44.23 -2.68 -4.97
CA LYS A 349 43.99 -3.85 -4.10
C LYS A 349 44.81 -3.81 -2.81
N GLU A 350 45.93 -3.11 -2.81
CA GLU A 350 46.80 -2.90 -1.65
C GLU A 350 46.28 -1.77 -0.77
N LEU A 351 45.91 -0.63 -1.38
CA LEU A 351 45.39 0.55 -0.70
C LEU A 351 43.97 0.34 -0.15
N TRP A 352 43.10 -0.33 -0.92
CA TRP A 352 41.72 -0.64 -0.53
C TRP A 352 41.43 -2.14 -0.72
N PRO A 353 42.01 -3.00 0.13
CA PRO A 353 41.78 -4.43 0.04
C PRO A 353 40.31 -4.74 0.33
N ALA A 354 39.78 -5.77 -0.33
CA ALA A 354 38.41 -6.24 -0.11
C ALA A 354 38.11 -6.57 1.37
N ILE A 355 39.16 -6.85 2.14
CA ILE A 355 39.13 -7.03 3.59
C ILE A 355 40.23 -6.16 4.18
N LYS A 356 39.86 -5.02 4.79
CA LYS A 356 40.80 -4.17 5.53
C LYS A 356 41.47 -4.99 6.64
N LYS A 357 42.80 -5.03 6.68
CA LYS A 357 43.52 -5.60 7.84
C LYS A 357 43.12 -4.77 9.05
N ILE A 358 42.63 -5.43 10.08
CA ILE A 358 42.30 -4.78 11.35
C ILE A 358 43.64 -4.54 12.07
N PRO A 359 43.91 -3.33 12.59
CA PRO A 359 45.06 -3.09 13.46
C PRO A 359 45.12 -4.12 14.58
N ASP A 360 46.32 -4.63 14.89
CA ASP A 360 46.47 -5.72 15.86
C ASP A 360 45.95 -5.35 17.26
N GLU A 361 46.07 -4.07 17.65
CA GLU A 361 45.48 -3.53 18.88
C GLU A 361 43.97 -3.73 18.93
N ILE A 362 43.25 -3.26 17.90
CA ILE A 362 41.79 -3.39 17.79
C ILE A 362 41.38 -4.87 17.72
N LYS A 363 42.16 -5.69 17.00
CA LYS A 363 41.92 -7.14 16.93
C LYS A 363 42.07 -7.78 18.31
N ASN A 364 43.08 -7.39 19.08
CA ASN A 364 43.32 -7.90 20.43
C ASN A 364 42.21 -7.47 21.40
N ASP A 365 41.73 -6.23 21.30
CA ASP A 365 40.59 -5.74 22.08
C ASP A 365 39.32 -6.53 21.76
N ILE A 366 39.01 -6.75 20.48
CA ILE A 366 37.87 -7.59 20.07
C ILE A 366 38.00 -9.00 20.63
N LEU A 367 39.20 -9.61 20.54
CA LEU A 367 39.45 -10.95 21.07
C LEU A 367 39.29 -11.00 22.60
N LYS A 368 39.73 -9.96 23.31
CA LYS A 368 39.55 -9.80 24.75
C LYS A 368 38.07 -9.69 25.11
N THR A 369 37.33 -8.79 24.45
CA THR A 369 35.88 -8.65 24.67
C THR A 369 35.13 -9.95 24.40
N ILE A 370 35.43 -10.66 23.31
CA ILE A 370 34.80 -11.95 23.01
C ILE A 370 35.06 -12.96 24.14
N LYS A 371 36.30 -13.05 24.64
CA LYS A 371 36.65 -13.94 25.76
C LYS A 371 35.92 -13.56 27.05
N GLU A 372 35.87 -12.28 27.39
CA GLU A 372 35.15 -11.80 28.58
C GLU A 372 33.65 -12.08 28.49
N GLU A 373 33.03 -11.89 27.33
CA GLU A 373 31.62 -12.20 27.11
C GLU A 373 31.34 -13.70 27.24
N THR A 374 32.30 -14.59 26.92
CA THR A 374 32.12 -16.04 27.11
C THR A 374 32.02 -16.49 28.56
N LEU A 375 32.46 -15.65 29.51
CA LEU A 375 32.41 -15.94 30.94
C LEU A 375 31.13 -15.42 31.60
N LYS A 376 30.32 -14.63 30.88
CA LYS A 376 29.09 -14.05 31.41
C LYS A 376 27.92 -15.03 31.29
N GLU A 377 27.03 -14.97 32.27
CA GLU A 377 25.79 -15.75 32.25
C GLU A 377 24.87 -15.34 31.08
N ASN A 378 24.88 -14.04 30.73
CA ASN A 378 24.17 -13.46 29.59
C ASN A 378 25.14 -12.69 28.66
N PRO A 379 25.84 -13.39 27.74
CA PRO A 379 26.76 -12.75 26.82
C PRO A 379 26.06 -11.77 25.88
N LYS A 380 26.74 -10.67 25.54
CA LYS A 380 26.36 -9.81 24.43
C LYS A 380 26.34 -10.61 23.13
N SER A 381 25.38 -10.33 22.26
CA SER A 381 25.41 -10.87 20.89
C SER A 381 26.63 -10.34 20.12
N LEU A 382 27.12 -11.11 19.14
CA LEU A 382 28.19 -10.65 18.23
C LEU A 382 27.83 -9.34 17.51
N ARG A 383 26.54 -9.05 17.33
CA ARG A 383 26.04 -7.78 16.78
C ARG A 383 26.25 -6.62 17.76
N ASN A 384 26.10 -6.85 19.06
CA ASN A 384 26.34 -5.84 20.08
C ASN A 384 27.84 -5.60 20.28
N ILE A 385 28.65 -6.66 20.26
CA ILE A 385 30.12 -6.53 20.22
C ILE A 385 30.54 -5.69 19.01
N HIS A 386 29.93 -5.90 17.83
CA HIS A 386 30.17 -5.04 16.66
C HIS A 386 29.84 -3.56 16.86
N LYS A 387 28.86 -3.21 17.70
CA LYS A 387 28.55 -1.80 17.98
C LYS A 387 29.66 -1.11 18.78
N GLU A 388 30.44 -1.87 19.54
CA GLU A 388 31.60 -1.36 20.30
C GLU A 388 32.83 -1.17 19.40
N PHE A 389 32.87 -1.86 18.25
CA PHE A 389 33.94 -1.77 17.27
C PHE A 389 33.40 -1.43 15.87
N PRO A 390 32.74 -0.27 15.68
CA PRO A 390 32.08 0.10 14.41
C PRO A 390 33.05 0.22 13.22
N GLN A 391 34.35 0.36 13.49
CA GLN A 391 35.42 0.37 12.50
C GLN A 391 35.74 -1.01 11.91
N VAL A 392 35.19 -2.09 12.48
CA VAL A 392 35.38 -3.47 12.02
C VAL A 392 34.07 -4.04 11.50
N GLY A 393 34.07 -4.65 10.31
CA GLY A 393 32.87 -5.28 9.76
C GLY A 393 32.35 -6.45 10.62
N ALA A 394 31.03 -6.55 10.77
CA ALA A 394 30.37 -7.58 11.58
C ALA A 394 30.80 -9.02 11.25
N ASP A 395 31.07 -9.32 9.97
CA ASP A 395 31.52 -10.67 9.57
C ASP A 395 32.95 -10.97 10.04
N THR A 396 33.80 -9.97 10.19
CA THR A 396 35.12 -10.19 10.78
C THR A 396 35.02 -10.51 12.27
N ILE A 397 34.11 -9.87 13.00
CA ILE A 397 33.86 -10.20 14.42
C ILE A 397 33.35 -11.63 14.55
N LYS A 398 32.41 -12.05 13.69
CA LYS A 398 31.95 -13.46 13.64
C LYS A 398 33.09 -14.44 13.38
N ARG A 399 34.00 -14.09 12.47
CA ARG A 399 35.16 -14.94 12.15
C ARG A 399 36.15 -15.01 13.31
N LEU A 400 36.45 -13.89 13.96
CA LEU A 400 37.33 -13.84 15.14
C LEU A 400 36.74 -14.66 16.29
N ALA A 401 35.43 -14.55 16.54
CA ALA A 401 34.75 -15.37 17.54
C ALA A 401 34.89 -16.87 17.25
N LYS A 402 34.65 -17.30 16.00
CA LYS A 402 34.83 -18.72 15.62
C LYS A 402 36.27 -19.22 15.73
N GLN A 403 37.26 -18.33 15.64
CA GLN A 403 38.67 -18.68 15.73
C GLN A 403 39.17 -18.75 17.17
N CYS A 404 38.64 -17.92 18.07
CA CYS A 404 39.19 -17.76 19.42
C CYS A 404 38.51 -18.61 20.50
N ILE A 405 37.33 -19.19 20.22
CA ILE A 405 36.62 -20.05 21.17
C ILE A 405 36.23 -21.41 20.54
N PRO A 406 36.13 -22.48 21.35
CA PRO A 406 35.72 -23.79 20.86
C PRO A 406 34.35 -23.75 20.19
N LYS A 407 34.18 -24.49 19.08
CA LYS A 407 32.93 -24.51 18.29
C LYS A 407 31.69 -24.80 19.15
N ALA A 408 31.77 -25.77 20.06
CA ALA A 408 30.65 -26.13 20.93
C ALA A 408 30.21 -24.98 21.84
N LEU A 409 31.18 -24.21 22.38
CA LEU A 409 30.90 -23.04 23.20
C LEU A 409 30.36 -21.89 22.34
N HIS A 410 30.96 -21.67 21.16
CA HIS A 410 30.48 -20.68 20.20
C HIS A 410 29.02 -20.93 19.82
N ASP A 411 28.68 -22.16 19.45
CA ASP A 411 27.32 -22.51 19.00
C ASP A 411 26.30 -22.50 20.16
N LYS A 412 26.77 -22.62 21.41
CA LYS A 412 25.93 -22.42 22.61
C LYS A 412 25.64 -20.95 22.86
N LEU A 413 26.66 -20.09 22.84
CA LEU A 413 26.54 -18.67 23.19
C LEU A 413 25.98 -17.82 22.03
N TRP A 414 26.37 -18.16 20.81
CA TRP A 414 25.97 -17.48 19.58
C TRP A 414 25.52 -18.51 18.55
N PRO A 415 24.37 -19.17 18.80
CA PRO A 415 23.87 -20.21 17.92
C PRO A 415 23.73 -19.69 16.49
N PRO A 416 24.03 -20.53 15.48
CA PRO A 416 23.79 -20.17 14.10
C PRO A 416 22.30 -19.82 13.94
N LEU A 417 22.03 -18.71 13.22
CA LEU A 417 20.67 -18.21 12.92
C LEU A 417 19.74 -19.26 12.30
N THR A 418 20.30 -20.36 11.79
CA THR A 418 19.57 -21.54 11.35
C THR A 418 20.15 -22.76 12.07
N PRO A 419 19.35 -23.47 12.89
CA PRO A 419 19.79 -24.73 13.51
C PRO A 419 20.20 -25.74 12.42
N GLU A 420 21.27 -26.51 12.68
CA GLU A 420 21.69 -27.58 11.78
C GLU A 420 20.55 -28.61 11.66
N ILE A 421 20.11 -28.88 10.43
CA ILE A 421 19.07 -29.86 10.15
C ILE A 421 19.61 -31.26 10.52
N PRO A 422 18.92 -32.03 11.39
CA PRO A 422 19.42 -33.33 11.83
C PRO A 422 19.78 -34.25 10.65
N LYS A 423 20.92 -34.94 10.74
CA LYS A 423 21.37 -35.86 9.67
C LYS A 423 20.33 -36.92 9.32
N SER A 424 19.55 -37.38 10.30
CA SER A 424 18.43 -38.31 10.11
C SER A 424 17.33 -37.72 9.22
N LEU A 425 16.96 -36.45 9.46
CA LEU A 425 15.99 -35.72 8.65
C LEU A 425 16.52 -35.48 7.23
N THR A 426 17.80 -35.11 7.09
CA THR A 426 18.47 -34.97 5.79
C THR A 426 18.39 -36.26 4.98
N ARG A 427 18.61 -37.43 5.58
CA ARG A 427 18.47 -38.72 4.90
C ARG A 427 17.03 -38.98 4.43
N LYS A 428 16.02 -38.69 5.27
CA LYS A 428 14.60 -38.80 4.90
C LYS A 428 14.24 -37.87 3.73
N ILE A 429 14.78 -36.64 3.73
CA ILE A 429 14.60 -35.69 2.64
C ILE A 429 15.24 -36.22 1.36
N ILE A 430 16.48 -36.71 1.41
CA ILE A 430 17.18 -37.28 0.23
C ILE A 430 16.39 -38.45 -0.33
N GLN A 431 15.91 -39.36 0.52
CA GLN A 431 15.10 -40.48 0.06
C GLN A 431 13.82 -40.00 -0.61
N THR A 432 13.13 -39.02 0.00
CA THR A 432 11.93 -38.43 -0.62
C THR A 432 12.23 -37.80 -1.96
N ILE A 433 13.34 -37.05 -2.10
CA ILE A 433 13.77 -36.50 -3.39
C ILE A 433 13.99 -37.65 -4.39
N ARG A 434 14.68 -38.72 -4.02
CA ARG A 434 14.88 -39.88 -4.91
C ARG A 434 13.56 -40.52 -5.35
N ASP A 435 12.62 -40.69 -4.44
CA ASP A 435 11.32 -41.28 -4.73
C ASP A 435 10.48 -40.41 -5.68
N GLU A 436 10.64 -39.09 -5.63
CA GLU A 436 9.94 -38.17 -6.54
C GLU A 436 10.43 -38.29 -8.00
N ILE A 437 11.68 -38.67 -8.25
CA ILE A 437 12.24 -38.79 -9.62
C ILE A 437 11.45 -39.78 -10.47
N TYR A 438 10.91 -40.82 -9.85
CA TYR A 438 10.20 -41.90 -10.55
C TYR A 438 8.70 -41.64 -10.67
N LYS A 439 8.20 -40.49 -10.21
CA LYS A 439 6.77 -40.15 -10.32
C LYS A 439 6.47 -39.49 -11.64
N ILE A 440 5.30 -39.80 -12.19
CA ILE A 440 4.74 -39.14 -13.39
C ILE A 440 4.57 -37.64 -13.13
N GLU A 441 4.14 -37.27 -11.92
CA GLU A 441 4.01 -35.88 -11.48
C GLU A 441 4.80 -35.66 -10.18
N PRO A 442 6.11 -35.34 -10.27
CA PRO A 442 6.92 -35.08 -9.09
C PRO A 442 6.45 -33.81 -8.36
N ARG A 443 6.46 -33.85 -7.02
CA ARG A 443 6.22 -32.68 -6.18
C ARG A 443 7.31 -31.66 -6.39
N SER A 444 6.95 -30.37 -6.37
CA SER A 444 7.94 -29.29 -6.44
C SER A 444 8.86 -29.32 -5.22
N LEU A 445 10.11 -28.87 -5.40
CA LEU A 445 11.08 -28.75 -4.30
C LEU A 445 10.56 -27.90 -3.13
N ASN A 446 9.67 -26.94 -3.40
CA ASN A 446 9.00 -26.16 -2.37
C ASN A 446 8.00 -27.01 -1.55
N LYS A 447 7.17 -27.84 -2.21
CA LYS A 447 6.26 -28.76 -1.53
C LYS A 447 7.01 -29.79 -0.67
N ILE A 448 8.15 -30.28 -1.15
CA ILE A 448 9.04 -31.15 -0.38
C ILE A 448 9.58 -30.38 0.85
N GLY A 449 10.01 -29.13 0.67
CA GLY A 449 10.47 -28.28 1.79
C GLY A 449 9.40 -28.08 2.86
N GLN A 450 8.16 -27.81 2.43
CA GLN A 450 7.00 -27.68 3.33
C GLN A 450 6.74 -28.97 4.12
N GLN A 451 6.86 -30.16 3.50
CA GLN A 451 6.69 -31.45 4.17
C GLN A 451 7.65 -31.61 5.36
N PHE A 452 8.89 -31.17 5.21
CA PHE A 452 9.93 -31.35 6.24
C PHE A 452 10.18 -30.09 7.07
N ASN A 453 9.37 -29.03 6.88
CA ASN A 453 9.52 -27.73 7.53
C ASN A 453 10.93 -27.12 7.34
N VAL A 454 11.47 -27.23 6.11
CA VAL A 454 12.77 -26.66 5.72
C VAL A 454 12.61 -25.76 4.49
N SER A 455 13.55 -24.82 4.29
CA SER A 455 13.46 -23.90 3.15
C SER A 455 13.59 -24.61 1.80
N ALA A 456 12.86 -24.13 0.79
CA ALA A 456 12.97 -24.64 -0.58
C ALA A 456 14.41 -24.55 -1.12
N THR A 457 15.17 -23.53 -0.69
CA THR A 457 16.58 -23.36 -1.05
C THR A 457 17.45 -24.49 -0.49
N TYR A 458 17.18 -24.96 0.73
CA TYR A 458 17.90 -26.09 1.32
C TYR A 458 17.63 -27.38 0.51
N ILE A 459 16.36 -27.66 0.22
CA ILE A 459 15.95 -28.80 -0.62
C ILE A 459 16.61 -28.74 -1.99
N TRP A 460 16.62 -27.56 -2.63
CA TRP A 460 17.26 -27.36 -3.93
C TRP A 460 18.75 -27.65 -3.91
N LYS A 461 19.49 -27.16 -2.92
CA LYS A 461 20.92 -27.46 -2.77
C LYS A 461 21.15 -28.96 -2.57
N LEU A 462 20.31 -29.59 -1.76
CA LEU A 462 20.42 -31.01 -1.45
C LEU A 462 20.10 -31.88 -2.68
N ALA A 463 19.03 -31.56 -3.42
CA ALA A 463 18.65 -32.24 -4.65
C ALA A 463 19.76 -32.14 -5.71
N LYS A 464 20.33 -30.95 -5.94
CA LYS A 464 21.45 -30.78 -6.88
C LYS A 464 22.72 -31.53 -6.50
N LYS A 465 22.93 -31.75 -5.21
CA LYS A 465 24.11 -32.44 -4.69
C LYS A 465 23.94 -33.96 -4.77
N GLU A 466 22.76 -34.47 -4.43
CA GLU A 466 22.53 -35.89 -4.18
C GLU A 466 21.89 -36.63 -5.37
N ILE A 467 21.35 -35.90 -6.35
CA ILE A 467 20.76 -36.43 -7.58
C ILE A 467 21.65 -36.07 -8.77
N SER A 468 21.73 -36.97 -9.76
CA SER A 468 22.46 -36.69 -11.00
C SER A 468 21.88 -35.43 -11.68
N LYS A 469 22.74 -34.64 -12.33
CA LYS A 469 22.29 -33.44 -13.04
C LYS A 469 21.20 -33.77 -14.08
N LYS A 470 21.33 -34.89 -14.78
CA LYS A 470 20.36 -35.37 -15.77
C LYS A 470 18.98 -35.61 -15.15
N ASP A 471 18.91 -36.34 -14.04
CA ASP A 471 17.63 -36.69 -13.40
C ASP A 471 17.03 -35.48 -12.68
N TYR A 472 17.87 -34.66 -12.05
CA TYR A 472 17.46 -33.39 -11.48
C TYR A 472 16.84 -32.49 -12.55
N ASP A 473 17.48 -32.43 -13.73
CA ASP A 473 17.00 -31.60 -14.82
C ASP A 473 15.71 -32.14 -15.46
N ALA A 474 15.60 -33.46 -15.63
CA ALA A 474 14.37 -34.09 -16.11
C ALA A 474 13.19 -33.89 -15.14
N THR A 475 13.44 -33.90 -13.84
CA THR A 475 12.39 -33.90 -12.80
C THR A 475 11.96 -32.49 -12.37
N TRP A 476 12.92 -31.59 -12.11
CA TRP A 476 12.62 -30.27 -11.50
C TRP A 476 13.20 -29.07 -12.23
N ASN A 477 14.29 -29.25 -12.96
CA ASN A 477 14.75 -28.21 -13.88
C ASN A 477 14.11 -28.46 -15.23
N ILE A 478 12.77 -28.47 -15.28
CA ILE A 478 12.00 -28.71 -16.51
C ILE A 478 12.58 -27.78 -17.56
N SER A 479 13.52 -28.33 -18.34
CA SER A 479 13.94 -27.82 -19.61
C SER A 479 12.62 -27.79 -20.34
N ILE A 480 12.14 -26.58 -20.59
CA ILE A 480 10.91 -26.38 -21.34
C ILE A 480 11.15 -27.16 -22.62
N THR A 481 10.48 -28.30 -22.76
CA THR A 481 10.64 -29.19 -23.91
C THR A 481 10.53 -28.33 -25.17
N ASN A 482 11.33 -28.60 -26.19
CA ASN A 482 11.32 -27.76 -27.40
C ASN A 482 9.90 -27.54 -27.94
N GLU A 483 9.02 -28.54 -27.84
CA GLU A 483 7.60 -28.41 -28.14
C GLU A 483 6.88 -27.33 -27.31
N LYS A 484 6.87 -27.44 -25.96
CA LYS A 484 6.31 -26.39 -25.08
C LYS A 484 6.96 -25.03 -25.30
N ARG A 485 8.27 -24.99 -25.59
CA ARG A 485 9.00 -23.75 -25.85
C ARG A 485 8.50 -23.08 -27.12
N LEU A 486 8.33 -23.84 -28.20
CA LEU A 486 7.74 -23.38 -29.46
C LEU A 486 6.27 -22.95 -29.27
N ASN A 487 5.50 -23.66 -28.45
CA ASN A 487 4.12 -23.25 -28.13
C ASN A 487 4.07 -21.94 -27.36
N VAL A 488 4.97 -21.74 -26.39
CA VAL A 488 5.10 -20.48 -25.66
C VAL A 488 5.54 -19.34 -26.59
N ILE A 489 6.50 -19.57 -27.50
CA ILE A 489 6.90 -18.60 -28.53
C ILE A 489 5.69 -18.22 -29.39
N LYS A 490 4.96 -19.20 -29.91
CA LYS A 490 3.74 -18.96 -30.70
C LYS A 490 2.69 -18.17 -29.92
N ASP A 491 2.49 -18.47 -28.64
CA ASP A 491 1.55 -17.73 -27.78
C ASP A 491 2.02 -16.30 -27.50
N ILE A 492 3.32 -16.08 -27.33
CA ILE A 492 3.90 -14.74 -27.19
C ILE A 492 3.67 -13.94 -28.48
N GLU A 493 3.97 -14.50 -29.65
CA GLU A 493 3.91 -13.80 -30.92
C GLU A 493 2.47 -13.55 -31.40
N ASN A 494 1.58 -14.53 -31.22
CA ASN A 494 0.30 -14.56 -31.94
C ASN A 494 -0.95 -14.45 -31.06
N SER A 495 -0.80 -14.52 -29.73
CA SER A 495 -1.95 -14.40 -28.81
C SER A 495 -1.99 -13.05 -28.10
N LYS A 496 -3.13 -12.73 -27.47
CA LYS A 496 -3.27 -11.59 -26.53
C LYS A 496 -3.11 -12.01 -25.06
N LEU A 497 -2.72 -13.26 -24.79
CA LEU A 497 -2.58 -13.78 -23.44
C LEU A 497 -1.45 -13.05 -22.70
N ASN A 498 -1.62 -12.85 -21.39
CA ASN A 498 -0.58 -12.33 -20.51
C ASN A 498 0.40 -13.43 -20.07
N ILE A 499 1.52 -13.06 -19.44
CA ILE A 499 2.57 -14.00 -19.03
C ILE A 499 2.03 -15.15 -18.17
N SER A 500 1.13 -14.86 -17.22
CA SER A 500 0.56 -15.87 -16.32
C SER A 500 -0.41 -16.80 -17.05
N GLU A 501 -1.21 -16.29 -17.99
CA GLU A 501 -2.11 -17.10 -18.82
C GLU A 501 -1.33 -18.04 -19.75
N ILE A 502 -0.25 -17.54 -20.38
CA ILE A 502 0.65 -18.37 -21.20
C ILE A 502 1.32 -19.44 -20.34
N ALA A 503 1.77 -19.06 -19.14
CA ALA A 503 2.40 -19.96 -18.19
C ALA A 503 1.43 -21.08 -17.75
N GLN A 504 0.19 -20.71 -17.42
CA GLN A 504 -0.86 -21.65 -17.05
C GLN A 504 -1.23 -22.58 -18.20
N LYS A 505 -1.45 -22.03 -19.40
CA LYS A 505 -1.79 -22.79 -20.62
C LYS A 505 -0.73 -23.84 -20.94
N ASN A 506 0.55 -23.46 -20.86
CA ASN A 506 1.67 -24.33 -21.20
C ASN A 506 2.21 -25.14 -20.00
N ARG A 507 1.57 -25.02 -18.82
CA ARG A 507 1.99 -25.65 -17.56
C ARG A 507 3.48 -25.42 -17.25
N ILE A 508 3.93 -24.18 -17.39
CA ILE A 508 5.29 -23.73 -17.03
C ILE A 508 5.23 -22.53 -16.08
N SER A 509 6.37 -22.07 -15.58
CA SER A 509 6.42 -20.91 -14.69
C SER A 509 6.32 -19.59 -15.45
N SER A 510 5.69 -18.56 -14.86
CA SER A 510 5.67 -17.19 -15.43
C SER A 510 7.10 -16.64 -15.68
N PRO A 511 8.09 -16.86 -14.81
CA PRO A 511 9.48 -16.49 -15.10
C PRO A 511 10.04 -17.16 -16.36
N SER A 512 9.70 -18.43 -16.61
CA SER A 512 10.11 -19.16 -17.82
C SER A 512 9.56 -18.49 -19.09
N VAL A 513 8.27 -18.13 -19.09
CA VAL A 513 7.64 -17.38 -20.19
C VAL A 513 8.33 -16.02 -20.39
N SER A 514 8.62 -15.31 -19.30
CA SER A 514 9.30 -14.01 -19.35
C SER A 514 10.72 -14.13 -19.93
N ILE A 515 11.45 -15.18 -19.58
CA ILE A 515 12.80 -15.43 -20.10
C ILE A 515 12.75 -15.76 -21.60
N ILE A 516 11.85 -16.66 -22.03
CA ILE A 516 11.66 -16.97 -23.46
C ILE A 516 11.30 -15.71 -24.24
N SER A 517 10.33 -14.94 -23.73
CA SER A 517 9.90 -13.70 -24.38
C SER A 517 11.06 -12.72 -24.52
N GLN A 518 11.80 -12.45 -23.44
CA GLN A 518 12.89 -11.48 -23.46
C GLN A 518 14.04 -11.96 -24.33
N ARG A 519 14.50 -13.20 -24.19
CA ARG A 519 15.75 -13.66 -24.81
C ARG A 519 15.57 -14.18 -26.23
N GLU A 520 14.44 -14.78 -26.53
CA GLU A 520 14.26 -15.55 -27.77
C GLU A 520 13.34 -14.86 -28.74
N VAL A 521 12.16 -14.42 -28.28
CA VAL A 521 11.19 -13.73 -29.15
C VAL A 521 11.67 -12.31 -29.44
N PHE A 522 12.04 -11.57 -28.40
CA PHE A 522 12.46 -10.17 -28.52
C PHE A 522 13.98 -9.96 -28.48
N GLN A 523 14.79 -11.01 -28.41
CA GLN A 523 16.26 -10.95 -28.53
C GLN A 523 16.94 -9.89 -27.62
N ASN A 524 16.49 -9.84 -26.36
CA ASN A 524 16.86 -8.88 -25.32
C ASN A 524 16.39 -7.42 -25.56
N ASN A 525 15.51 -7.18 -26.53
CA ASN A 525 14.80 -5.92 -26.66
C ASN A 525 13.72 -5.81 -25.56
N ILE A 526 14.11 -5.15 -24.46
CA ILE A 526 13.25 -4.96 -23.28
C ILE A 526 12.01 -4.11 -23.62
N GLU A 527 12.12 -3.18 -24.57
CA GLU A 527 11.02 -2.29 -24.95
C GLU A 527 9.92 -3.07 -25.68
N ALA A 528 10.28 -3.89 -26.68
CA ALA A 528 9.33 -4.76 -27.37
C ALA A 528 8.69 -5.79 -26.42
N HIS A 529 9.47 -6.35 -25.49
CA HIS A 529 8.93 -7.21 -24.42
C HIS A 529 7.90 -6.49 -23.56
N ARG A 530 8.18 -5.26 -23.14
CA ARG A 530 7.26 -4.44 -22.34
C ARG A 530 6.04 -3.99 -23.15
N GLU A 531 6.16 -3.81 -24.46
CA GLU A 531 5.03 -3.50 -25.33
C GLU A 531 4.08 -4.70 -25.44
N ARG A 532 4.62 -5.91 -25.58
CA ARG A 532 3.82 -7.15 -25.65
C ARG A 532 3.26 -7.58 -24.29
N PHE A 533 4.05 -7.45 -23.24
CA PHE A 533 3.69 -7.75 -21.85
C PHE A 533 3.82 -6.49 -21.02
N PRO A 534 2.91 -5.52 -21.20
CA PRO A 534 2.92 -4.33 -20.37
C PRO A 534 2.83 -4.78 -18.92
N LYS A 535 3.71 -4.22 -18.08
CA LYS A 535 3.58 -4.36 -16.62
C LYS A 535 2.12 -4.10 -16.28
N ASP A 536 1.56 -4.93 -15.40
CA ASP A 536 0.17 -4.73 -14.99
C ASP A 536 0.06 -3.36 -14.32
N VAL A 537 -0.40 -2.39 -15.11
CA VAL A 537 -0.55 -1.01 -14.69
C VAL A 537 -1.47 -0.95 -13.48
N ASN A 538 -2.43 -1.87 -13.34
CA ASN A 538 -3.29 -1.94 -12.15
C ASN A 538 -2.54 -2.37 -10.90
N LEU A 539 -1.59 -3.31 -11.02
CA LEU A 539 -0.76 -3.71 -9.90
C LEU A 539 0.15 -2.56 -9.47
N ASP A 540 0.80 -1.89 -10.43
CA ASP A 540 1.64 -0.72 -10.13
C ASP A 540 0.80 0.43 -9.53
N ILE A 541 -0.40 0.69 -10.04
CA ILE A 541 -1.34 1.66 -9.45
C ILE A 541 -1.66 1.27 -8.01
N GLY A 542 -2.01 0.00 -7.76
CA GLY A 542 -2.30 -0.50 -6.42
C GLY A 542 -1.12 -0.28 -5.48
N ASN A 543 0.08 -0.69 -5.88
CA ASN A 543 1.30 -0.52 -5.11
C ASN A 543 1.56 0.95 -4.76
N TYR A 544 1.55 1.85 -5.74
CA TYR A 544 1.79 3.27 -5.47
C TYR A 544 0.64 3.92 -4.70
N THR A 545 -0.60 3.43 -4.82
CA THR A 545 -1.71 3.89 -3.98
C THR A 545 -1.43 3.54 -2.52
N HIS A 546 -1.07 2.29 -2.23
CA HIS A 546 -0.77 1.84 -0.85
C HIS A 546 0.42 2.60 -0.27
N LEU A 547 1.50 2.78 -1.04
CA LEU A 547 2.66 3.55 -0.61
C LEU A 547 2.30 5.00 -0.25
N ASN A 548 1.56 5.69 -1.12
CA ASN A 548 1.13 7.07 -0.84
C ASN A 548 0.19 7.14 0.38
N LEU A 549 -0.79 6.24 0.50
CA LEU A 549 -1.71 6.23 1.65
C LEU A 549 -0.97 5.97 2.96
N ASN A 550 -0.10 4.97 3.00
CA ASN A 550 0.68 4.66 4.20
C ASN A 550 1.56 5.83 4.62
N SER A 551 2.30 6.45 3.69
CA SER A 551 3.14 7.61 4.01
C SER A 551 2.32 8.81 4.49
N LEU A 552 1.17 9.08 3.86
CA LEU A 552 0.27 10.16 4.29
C LEU A 552 -0.26 9.91 5.71
N ILE A 553 -0.74 8.70 5.99
CA ILE A 553 -1.32 8.37 7.28
C ILE A 553 -0.25 8.36 8.37
N THR A 554 0.94 7.80 8.12
CA THR A 554 2.06 7.93 9.08
C THR A 554 2.30 9.39 9.44
N LYS A 555 2.48 10.26 8.45
CA LYS A 555 2.70 11.70 8.69
C LYS A 555 1.56 12.37 9.45
N ALA A 556 0.31 12.02 9.14
CA ALA A 556 -0.84 12.59 9.85
C ALA A 556 -0.80 12.20 11.34
N PHE A 557 -0.42 10.96 11.63
CA PHE A 557 -0.32 10.43 12.99
C PHE A 557 0.92 10.89 13.75
N ASP A 558 2.03 11.23 13.07
CA ASP A 558 3.22 11.82 13.71
C ASP A 558 2.91 13.13 14.45
N ASN A 559 1.87 13.85 14.00
CA ASN A 559 1.42 15.08 14.64
C ASN A 559 0.50 14.84 15.85
N ILE A 560 0.09 13.59 16.12
CA ILE A 560 -0.80 13.24 17.21
C ILE A 560 0.05 12.72 18.38
N PRO A 561 0.07 13.42 19.54
CA PRO A 561 0.89 13.02 20.67
C PRO A 561 0.62 11.57 21.10
N ASN A 562 1.70 10.81 21.28
CA ASN A 562 1.71 9.40 21.70
C ASN A 562 1.03 8.41 20.74
N GLN A 563 0.45 8.85 19.63
CA GLN A 563 -0.16 7.96 18.65
C GLN A 563 0.78 7.74 17.47
N LYS A 564 0.86 6.49 16.99
CA LYS A 564 1.65 6.15 15.80
C LYS A 564 0.87 5.25 14.88
N TYR A 565 1.07 5.43 13.58
CA TYR A 565 0.62 4.53 12.53
C TYR A 565 1.82 3.77 11.98
N TYR A 566 1.85 2.45 12.20
CA TYR A 566 2.90 1.57 11.71
C TYR A 566 2.53 1.05 10.33
N ALA A 567 3.34 1.36 9.32
CA ALA A 567 3.10 0.97 7.94
C ALA A 567 3.68 -0.42 7.65
N GLU A 568 2.88 -1.29 7.04
CA GLU A 568 3.24 -2.67 6.65
C GLU A 568 3.94 -3.52 7.73
N PRO A 569 3.50 -3.52 9.01
CA PRO A 569 4.25 -4.18 10.08
C PRO A 569 4.17 -5.71 9.96
N THR A 570 5.30 -6.39 10.13
CA THR A 570 5.38 -7.85 10.08
C THR A 570 5.12 -8.47 11.46
N ILE A 571 3.86 -8.44 11.91
CA ILE A 571 3.46 -8.96 13.23
C ILE A 571 3.15 -10.48 13.24
N TYR A 572 3.02 -11.09 12.05
CA TYR A 572 2.71 -12.50 11.88
C TYR A 572 3.95 -13.35 11.59
N SER A 573 3.97 -14.59 12.10
CA SER A 573 5.10 -15.51 11.97
C SER A 573 5.40 -15.93 10.52
N ASP A 574 4.39 -15.90 9.67
CA ASP A 574 4.44 -16.23 8.24
C ASP A 574 4.68 -15.01 7.34
N LYS A 575 5.16 -13.90 7.91
CA LYS A 575 5.53 -12.66 7.21
C LYS A 575 4.37 -11.92 6.54
N ARG A 576 3.12 -12.22 6.89
CA ARG A 576 1.97 -11.39 6.49
C ARG A 576 2.12 -9.99 7.08
N ARG A 577 1.62 -8.99 6.35
CA ARG A 577 1.68 -7.56 6.70
C ARG A 577 0.33 -6.92 6.40
N PRO A 578 -0.44 -6.45 7.39
CA PRO A 578 -1.53 -5.52 7.11
C PRO A 578 -0.92 -4.23 6.53
N ASP A 579 -1.69 -3.44 5.78
CA ASP A 579 -1.15 -2.19 5.22
C ASP A 579 -0.81 -1.19 6.34
N GLY A 580 -1.61 -1.18 7.41
CA GLY A 580 -1.42 -0.34 8.59
C GLY A 580 -1.77 -1.00 9.90
N LEU A 581 -1.18 -0.49 10.99
CA LEU A 581 -1.52 -0.86 12.36
C LEU A 581 -1.48 0.37 13.27
N ILE A 582 -2.48 0.48 14.13
CA ILE A 582 -2.53 1.44 15.24
C ILE A 582 -2.69 0.64 16.54
N LEU A 583 -1.91 0.95 17.57
CA LEU A 583 -2.09 0.38 18.90
C LEU A 583 -3.24 1.10 19.64
N GLU A 584 -4.10 0.33 20.31
CA GLU A 584 -5.25 0.85 21.06
C GLU A 584 -4.94 1.12 22.54
N ASP A 585 -3.67 1.04 22.94
CA ASP A 585 -3.22 1.39 24.30
C ASP A 585 -3.46 2.87 24.63
N ASN A 586 -3.40 3.74 23.63
CA ASN A 586 -3.78 5.15 23.73
C ASN A 586 -5.28 5.40 23.47
N LYS A 587 -6.08 4.34 23.29
CA LYS A 587 -7.53 4.40 23.04
C LYS A 587 -7.91 5.22 21.81
N PHE A 588 -7.09 5.22 20.76
CA PHE A 588 -7.34 5.96 19.51
C PHE A 588 -8.77 5.76 19.00
N LEU A 589 -9.19 4.51 18.82
CA LEU A 589 -10.49 4.20 18.23
C LEU A 589 -11.63 4.63 19.16
N SER A 590 -11.48 4.41 20.47
CA SER A 590 -12.47 4.85 21.46
C SER A 590 -12.57 6.38 21.52
N GLN A 591 -11.46 7.10 21.48
CA GLN A 591 -11.44 8.56 21.43
C GLN A 591 -12.12 9.06 20.15
N ARG A 592 -11.78 8.48 19.00
CA ARG A 592 -12.37 8.88 17.72
C ARG A 592 -13.87 8.60 17.65
N LEU A 593 -14.30 7.45 18.14
CA LEU A 593 -15.72 7.11 18.21
C LEU A 593 -16.47 7.96 19.25
N ASN A 594 -15.80 8.52 20.26
CA ASN A 594 -16.38 9.40 21.27
C ASN A 594 -16.28 10.90 20.94
N ASP A 595 -15.64 11.26 19.82
CA ASP A 595 -15.56 12.64 19.34
C ASP A 595 -16.96 13.26 19.19
N HIS A 596 -17.14 14.47 19.71
CA HIS A 596 -18.45 15.11 19.75
C HIS A 596 -18.93 15.60 18.36
N ASN A 597 -18.01 15.87 17.44
CA ASN A 597 -18.32 16.36 16.10
C ASN A 597 -18.67 15.20 15.15
N VAL A 598 -17.89 14.12 15.20
CA VAL A 598 -17.96 13.03 14.20
C VAL A 598 -18.17 11.65 14.80
N GLY A 599 -17.91 11.46 16.11
CA GLY A 599 -17.99 10.17 16.77
C GLY A 599 -19.39 9.55 16.76
N LYS A 600 -20.44 10.35 17.02
CA LYS A 600 -21.84 9.87 16.92
C LYS A 600 -22.16 9.36 15.50
N TYR A 601 -21.66 10.07 14.49
CA TYR A 601 -21.82 9.69 13.10
C TYR A 601 -21.06 8.39 12.79
N LEU A 602 -19.80 8.27 13.20
CA LEU A 602 -18.98 7.07 13.01
C LEU A 602 -19.53 5.85 13.74
N ARG A 603 -19.99 5.98 14.99
CA ARG A 603 -20.61 4.86 15.74
C ARG A 603 -21.83 4.31 15.01
N ASN A 604 -22.70 5.22 14.55
CA ASN A 604 -23.91 4.83 13.84
C ASN A 604 -23.62 4.20 12.48
N LYS A 605 -22.63 4.73 11.75
CA LYS A 605 -22.28 4.22 10.43
C LYS A 605 -21.50 2.93 10.52
N ILE A 606 -20.41 2.90 11.28
CA ILE A 606 -19.44 1.79 11.42
C ILE A 606 -20.00 0.64 12.25
N GLU A 607 -21.13 0.83 12.92
CA GLU A 607 -21.77 -0.19 13.76
C GLU A 607 -20.76 -0.73 14.79
N LEU A 608 -19.97 0.17 15.37
CA LEU A 608 -19.02 -0.13 16.45
C LEU A 608 -19.46 0.60 17.71
N ASP A 609 -19.72 -0.17 18.75
CA ASP A 609 -19.94 0.34 20.10
C ASP A 609 -18.58 0.48 20.80
N PRO A 610 -18.19 1.67 21.31
CA PRO A 610 -16.97 1.85 22.09
C PRO A 610 -16.79 0.82 23.20
N LEU A 611 -17.86 0.41 23.89
CA LEU A 611 -17.78 -0.59 24.97
C LEU A 611 -17.41 -1.98 24.46
N SER A 612 -17.75 -2.28 23.20
CA SER A 612 -17.39 -3.54 22.55
C SER A 612 -15.93 -3.60 22.10
N LEU A 613 -15.14 -2.54 22.34
CA LEU A 613 -13.75 -2.44 21.91
C LEU A 613 -12.73 -2.62 23.05
N ASP A 614 -13.17 -2.82 24.29
CA ASP A 614 -12.29 -2.95 25.45
C ASP A 614 -11.28 -4.11 25.33
N HIS A 615 -11.63 -5.16 24.56
CA HIS A 615 -10.73 -6.29 24.29
C HIS A 615 -9.80 -6.09 23.09
N ILE A 616 -9.98 -5.02 22.31
CA ILE A 616 -9.21 -4.74 21.11
C ILE A 616 -7.89 -4.07 21.49
N LYS A 617 -6.78 -4.74 21.17
CA LYS A 617 -5.41 -4.27 21.46
C LYS A 617 -4.80 -3.43 20.34
N ALA A 618 -5.31 -3.58 19.12
CA ALA A 618 -4.86 -2.85 17.95
C ALA A 618 -5.93 -2.80 16.86
N THR A 619 -5.88 -1.75 16.05
CA THR A 619 -6.66 -1.62 14.82
C THR A 619 -5.74 -1.84 13.61
N GLN A 620 -6.08 -2.82 12.76
CA GLN A 620 -5.40 -3.13 11.52
C GLN A 620 -6.14 -2.50 10.34
N PHE A 621 -5.40 -1.92 9.41
CA PHE A 621 -5.93 -1.35 8.18
C PHE A 621 -5.44 -2.14 6.98
N ASP A 622 -6.36 -2.41 6.05
CA ASP A 622 -6.05 -3.02 4.76
C ASP A 622 -6.81 -2.26 3.67
N PHE A 623 -6.08 -1.73 2.70
CA PHE A 623 -6.60 -0.98 1.57
C PHE A 623 -6.79 -1.94 0.40
N THR A 624 -7.94 -1.85 -0.29
CA THR A 624 -8.15 -2.72 -1.45
C THR A 624 -9.03 -2.13 -2.54
N ASN A 625 -8.57 -2.34 -3.78
CA ASN A 625 -9.34 -2.03 -4.98
C ASN A 625 -10.50 -3.02 -5.22
N ASP A 626 -10.40 -4.24 -4.66
CA ASP A 626 -11.36 -5.32 -4.91
C ASP A 626 -12.10 -5.69 -3.62
N ILE A 627 -13.37 -5.27 -3.53
CA ILE A 627 -14.26 -5.61 -2.42
C ILE A 627 -15.16 -6.81 -2.75
N SER A 628 -14.81 -7.63 -3.75
CA SER A 628 -15.53 -8.88 -4.04
C SER A 628 -15.51 -9.82 -2.83
N ASN A 629 -16.58 -10.61 -2.67
CA ASN A 629 -16.70 -11.50 -1.50
C ASN A 629 -15.51 -12.46 -1.38
N GLY A 630 -15.02 -13.01 -2.50
CA GLY A 630 -13.86 -13.90 -2.51
C GLY A 630 -12.59 -13.23 -1.98
N ASN A 631 -12.29 -12.01 -2.43
CA ASN A 631 -11.13 -11.26 -1.95
C ASN A 631 -11.28 -10.85 -0.48
N LEU A 632 -12.48 -10.41 -0.07
CA LEU A 632 -12.78 -10.07 1.32
C LEU A 632 -12.56 -11.26 2.24
N ILE A 633 -13.09 -12.44 1.91
CA ILE A 633 -12.89 -13.64 2.73
C ILE A 633 -11.41 -13.96 2.85
N ASN A 634 -10.65 -13.90 1.75
CA ASN A 634 -9.20 -14.15 1.78
C ASN A 634 -8.46 -13.15 2.68
N LYS A 635 -8.80 -11.86 2.64
CA LYS A 635 -8.21 -10.82 3.50
C LYS A 635 -8.59 -11.01 4.96
N ILE A 636 -9.86 -11.33 5.24
CA ILE A 636 -10.35 -11.59 6.59
C ILE A 636 -9.68 -12.84 7.18
N GLU A 637 -9.65 -13.94 6.43
CA GLU A 637 -8.94 -15.17 6.81
C GLU A 637 -7.47 -14.89 7.11
N LYS A 638 -6.86 -14.00 6.33
CA LYS A 638 -5.47 -13.60 6.47
C LYS A 638 -5.18 -12.75 7.71
N TYR A 639 -6.08 -11.90 8.20
CA TYR A 639 -5.73 -10.91 9.24
C TYR A 639 -6.63 -10.90 10.49
N GLN A 640 -7.76 -11.62 10.49
CA GLN A 640 -8.66 -11.61 11.64
C GLN A 640 -7.99 -12.11 12.93
N SER A 641 -8.33 -11.46 14.05
CA SER A 641 -7.93 -11.89 15.38
C SER A 641 -9.02 -11.52 16.39
N LYS A 642 -9.07 -12.27 17.50
CA LYS A 642 -9.95 -11.92 18.61
C LYS A 642 -9.53 -10.62 19.32
N ASP A 643 -8.24 -10.28 19.26
CA ASP A 643 -7.66 -9.15 20.00
C ASP A 643 -7.40 -7.92 19.09
N SER A 644 -7.87 -7.92 17.83
CA SER A 644 -7.66 -6.78 16.92
C SER A 644 -8.86 -6.50 16.04
N LEU A 645 -9.16 -5.24 15.79
CA LEU A 645 -10.15 -4.82 14.81
C LEU A 645 -9.49 -4.77 13.42
N LEU A 646 -10.05 -5.45 12.43
CA LEU A 646 -9.64 -5.35 11.04
C LEU A 646 -10.58 -4.40 10.28
N VAL A 647 -10.04 -3.31 9.76
CA VAL A 647 -10.76 -2.34 8.92
C VAL A 647 -10.26 -2.47 7.49
N ILE A 648 -11.12 -2.98 6.60
CA ILE A 648 -10.85 -3.08 5.16
C ILE A 648 -11.46 -1.85 4.48
N ILE A 649 -10.62 -1.03 3.87
CA ILE A 649 -11.02 0.22 3.21
C ILE A 649 -11.01 0.02 1.69
N GLY A 650 -12.20 0.17 1.08
CA GLY A 650 -12.35 0.06 -0.37
C GLY A 650 -11.82 1.29 -1.10
N THR A 651 -10.64 1.20 -1.73
CA THR A 651 -9.99 2.33 -2.42
C THR A 651 -10.60 2.67 -3.78
N LYS A 652 -11.37 1.74 -4.38
CA LYS A 652 -12.22 2.00 -5.57
C LYS A 652 -13.71 2.05 -5.27
N TRP A 653 -14.05 2.23 -4.00
CA TRP A 653 -15.42 2.26 -3.55
C TRP A 653 -15.84 3.71 -3.27
N HIS A 654 -16.44 4.31 -4.29
CA HIS A 654 -16.84 5.72 -4.31
C HIS A 654 -18.22 5.97 -3.69
N LEU A 655 -18.88 4.93 -3.19
CA LEU A 655 -20.19 5.08 -2.58
C LEU A 655 -19.98 5.70 -1.19
N TYR A 656 -20.49 6.92 -1.04
CA TYR A 656 -20.32 7.74 0.15
C TYR A 656 -20.94 7.03 1.36
N ASP A 657 -20.20 6.97 2.47
CA ASP A 657 -20.71 6.50 3.77
C ASP A 657 -21.27 5.08 3.82
N GLU A 658 -20.81 4.20 2.93
CA GLU A 658 -21.27 2.81 2.88
C GLU A 658 -20.40 1.83 3.66
N ILE A 659 -21.08 0.83 4.19
CA ILE A 659 -20.49 -0.37 4.78
C ILE A 659 -21.00 -1.58 4.04
N LYS A 660 -20.11 -2.54 3.89
CA LYS A 660 -20.38 -3.78 3.19
C LYS A 660 -20.53 -4.85 4.23
N HIS A 661 -21.71 -5.45 4.26
CA HIS A 661 -21.95 -6.63 5.08
C HIS A 661 -20.93 -7.72 4.73
N LEU A 662 -20.44 -8.38 5.78
CA LEU A 662 -19.49 -9.47 5.62
C LEU A 662 -20.19 -10.64 4.90
N PRO A 663 -19.49 -11.32 3.98
CA PRO A 663 -20.02 -12.54 3.38
C PRO A 663 -20.22 -13.61 4.46
N ILE A 664 -21.28 -14.40 4.34
CA ILE A 664 -21.53 -15.53 5.24
C ILE A 664 -20.55 -16.65 4.85
N ASP A 665 -19.47 -16.81 5.59
CA ASP A 665 -18.43 -17.83 5.36
C ASP A 665 -17.86 -18.32 6.69
N ASN A 666 -17.72 -19.64 6.85
CA ASN A 666 -17.27 -20.28 8.09
C ASN A 666 -15.79 -20.00 8.43
N ARG A 667 -15.02 -19.48 7.47
CA ARG A 667 -13.63 -19.05 7.70
C ARG A 667 -13.59 -17.74 8.48
N ILE A 668 -14.66 -16.96 8.53
CA ILE A 668 -14.76 -15.72 9.30
C ILE A 668 -15.17 -16.06 10.74
N LYS A 669 -14.18 -16.08 11.64
CA LYS A 669 -14.32 -16.49 13.04
C LYS A 669 -14.69 -15.36 13.98
N TYR A 670 -14.29 -14.14 13.65
CA TYR A 670 -14.50 -12.95 14.49
C TYR A 670 -15.19 -11.83 13.71
N PRO A 671 -16.42 -12.06 13.18
CA PRO A 671 -17.11 -11.07 12.35
C PRO A 671 -17.32 -9.73 13.07
N GLN A 672 -17.52 -9.75 14.40
CA GLN A 672 -17.66 -8.55 15.21
C GLN A 672 -16.40 -7.67 15.21
N ASN A 673 -15.23 -8.24 14.94
CA ASN A 673 -13.93 -7.55 14.86
C ASN A 673 -13.52 -7.20 13.42
N VAL A 674 -14.44 -7.20 12.46
CA VAL A 674 -14.15 -6.86 11.06
C VAL A 674 -15.13 -5.81 10.57
N ARG A 675 -14.62 -4.76 9.91
CA ARG A 675 -15.43 -3.77 9.20
C ARG A 675 -14.91 -3.56 7.79
N VAL A 676 -15.82 -3.49 6.82
CA VAL A 676 -15.50 -3.23 5.41
C VAL A 676 -16.21 -1.93 5.02
N ILE A 677 -15.44 -0.87 4.86
CA ILE A 677 -15.96 0.50 4.75
C ILE A 677 -15.50 1.20 3.47
N SER A 678 -16.27 2.19 3.03
CA SER A 678 -15.88 3.07 1.94
C SER A 678 -14.64 3.91 2.28
N ASN A 679 -13.98 4.44 1.25
CA ASN A 679 -12.80 5.30 1.44
C ASN A 679 -13.10 6.54 2.30
N ASN A 680 -14.25 7.20 2.12
CA ASN A 680 -14.63 8.40 2.88
C ASN A 680 -14.83 8.10 4.37
N LEU A 681 -15.52 6.99 4.71
CA LEU A 681 -15.60 6.53 6.11
C LEU A 681 -14.22 6.19 6.66
N GLY A 682 -13.34 5.60 5.84
CA GLY A 682 -11.96 5.34 6.20
C GLY A 682 -11.21 6.64 6.55
N THR A 683 -11.35 7.68 5.73
CA THR A 683 -10.76 9.00 5.97
C THR A 683 -11.27 9.63 7.27
N ASP A 684 -12.59 9.59 7.49
CA ASP A 684 -13.20 10.15 8.69
C ASP A 684 -12.83 9.33 9.94
N LEU A 685 -12.75 8.00 9.84
CA LEU A 685 -12.30 7.12 10.92
C LEU A 685 -10.82 7.37 11.27
N LEU A 686 -9.97 7.61 10.27
CA LEU A 686 -8.56 7.93 10.48
C LEU A 686 -8.33 9.33 11.05
N GLY A 687 -9.36 10.18 11.10
CA GLY A 687 -9.21 11.55 11.59
C GLY A 687 -8.48 12.48 10.64
N LEU A 688 -8.46 12.17 9.34
CA LEU A 688 -7.82 13.03 8.35
C LEU A 688 -8.71 14.24 8.08
N GLU A 689 -8.15 15.44 8.22
CA GLU A 689 -8.83 16.71 8.03
C GLU A 689 -8.00 17.66 7.17
N GLY A 690 -8.63 18.70 6.63
CA GLY A 690 -7.98 19.74 5.83
C GLY A 690 -7.11 19.18 4.71
N LYS A 691 -5.83 19.60 4.68
CA LYS A 691 -4.88 19.22 3.61
C LYS A 691 -4.62 17.72 3.54
N ASP A 692 -4.66 17.01 4.67
CA ASP A 692 -4.39 15.56 4.68
C ASP A 692 -5.59 14.79 4.12
N LYS A 693 -6.82 15.26 4.40
CA LYS A 693 -8.04 14.75 3.75
C LYS A 693 -8.03 15.02 2.26
N ASP A 694 -7.73 16.25 1.84
CA ASP A 694 -7.62 16.61 0.42
C ASP A 694 -6.59 15.74 -0.31
N LEU A 695 -5.46 15.44 0.35
CA LEU A 695 -4.41 14.61 -0.21
C LEU A 695 -4.82 13.14 -0.29
N PHE A 696 -5.52 12.62 0.72
CA PHE A 696 -6.09 11.28 0.70
C PHE A 696 -7.07 11.14 -0.47
N GLU A 697 -8.03 12.06 -0.59
CA GLU A 697 -8.99 12.09 -1.69
C GLU A 697 -8.29 12.17 -3.05
N ARG A 698 -7.23 12.98 -3.16
CA ARG A 698 -6.40 13.06 -4.37
C ARG A 698 -5.74 11.71 -4.70
N ILE A 699 -5.21 10.98 -3.72
CA ILE A 699 -4.60 9.65 -3.96
C ILE A 699 -5.65 8.66 -4.48
N ILE A 700 -6.83 8.63 -3.84
CA ILE A 700 -7.97 7.82 -4.27
C ILE A 700 -8.40 8.16 -5.70
N ASP A 701 -8.51 9.45 -6.00
CA ASP A 701 -8.85 9.96 -7.32
C ASP A 701 -7.85 9.50 -8.39
N LEU A 702 -6.55 9.58 -8.12
CA LEU A 702 -5.52 9.13 -9.05
C LEU A 702 -5.56 7.60 -9.27
N ASN A 703 -5.88 6.82 -8.23
CA ASN A 703 -6.09 5.37 -8.33
C ASN A 703 -7.33 5.03 -9.19
N LEU A 704 -8.43 5.75 -9.00
CA LEU A 704 -9.65 5.61 -9.80
C LEU A 704 -9.41 5.99 -11.26
N ASP A 705 -8.69 7.08 -11.50
CA ASP A 705 -8.32 7.58 -12.82
C ASP A 705 -7.22 6.74 -13.50
N ARG A 706 -6.63 5.78 -12.77
CA ARG A 706 -5.51 4.94 -13.22
C ARG A 706 -4.27 5.76 -13.62
N ASP A 707 -4.05 6.90 -12.97
CA ASP A 707 -2.94 7.81 -13.25
C ASP A 707 -1.68 7.42 -12.47
N LEU A 708 -1.01 6.38 -12.98
CA LEU A 708 0.20 5.83 -12.38
C LEU A 708 1.34 6.84 -12.28
N ASP A 709 1.51 7.71 -13.29
CA ASP A 709 2.62 8.65 -13.31
C ASP A 709 2.44 9.72 -12.24
N SER A 710 1.22 10.24 -12.05
CA SER A 710 0.94 11.17 -10.95
C SER A 710 1.09 10.51 -9.59
N LEU A 711 0.68 9.25 -9.41
CA LEU A 711 0.91 8.50 -8.16
C LEU A 711 2.40 8.32 -7.86
N LYS A 712 3.22 8.04 -8.88
CA LYS A 712 4.68 7.95 -8.76
C LYS A 712 5.31 9.27 -8.38
N VAL A 713 4.89 10.36 -9.03
CA VAL A 713 5.39 11.70 -8.74
C VAL A 713 5.03 12.09 -7.31
N LEU A 714 3.78 11.87 -6.90
CA LEU A 714 3.32 12.17 -5.55
C LEU A 714 4.18 11.44 -4.50
N TYR A 715 4.40 10.14 -4.70
CA TYR A 715 5.23 9.36 -3.77
C TYR A 715 6.67 9.86 -3.79
N ASN A 716 7.33 9.84 -4.95
CA ASN A 716 8.78 10.09 -5.05
C ASN A 716 9.20 11.51 -4.66
N TYR A 717 8.29 12.49 -4.70
CA TYR A 717 8.64 13.89 -4.40
C TYR A 717 8.01 14.43 -3.11
N ASP A 718 6.78 14.01 -2.78
CA ASP A 718 6.06 14.61 -1.66
C ASP A 718 6.04 13.72 -0.42
N LEU A 719 6.15 12.39 -0.57
CA LEU A 719 5.90 11.43 0.52
C LEU A 719 7.03 10.42 0.78
N SER A 720 7.94 10.17 -0.16
CA SER A 720 8.98 9.14 -0.05
C SER A 720 10.11 9.47 0.92
N SER A 721 10.23 10.74 1.33
CA SER A 721 11.20 11.20 2.33
C SER A 721 10.67 11.13 3.76
N LEU A 722 9.43 10.66 3.96
CA LEU A 722 8.84 10.51 5.28
C LEU A 722 9.37 9.23 5.94
N ASP A 723 9.84 9.34 7.18
CA ASP A 723 10.22 8.19 7.99
C ASP A 723 8.95 7.38 8.31
N ILE A 724 8.78 6.26 7.62
CA ILE A 724 7.69 5.33 7.89
C ILE A 724 7.99 4.52 9.15
N HIS A 725 7.08 4.49 10.11
CA HIS A 725 7.24 3.68 11.31
C HIS A 725 7.28 2.19 10.97
N THR A 726 8.42 1.57 11.22
CA THR A 726 8.72 0.20 10.79
C THR A 726 8.26 -0.88 11.78
N THR A 727 8.41 -2.15 11.39
CA THR A 727 8.21 -3.30 12.29
C THR A 727 9.14 -3.27 13.50
N GLU A 728 10.38 -2.81 13.34
CA GLU A 728 11.37 -2.76 14.43
C GLU A 728 11.01 -1.66 15.45
N GLU A 729 10.47 -0.54 14.99
CA GLU A 729 9.94 0.51 15.86
C GLU A 729 8.72 0.01 16.63
N LEU A 730 7.77 -0.65 15.97
CA LEU A 730 6.62 -1.27 16.65
C LEU A 730 7.09 -2.25 17.74
N LYS A 731 8.07 -3.09 17.43
CA LYS A 731 8.64 -4.03 18.40
C LYS A 731 9.27 -3.29 19.59
N SER A 732 10.04 -2.24 19.31
CA SER A 732 10.70 -1.43 20.34
C SER A 732 9.69 -0.73 21.26
N ASP A 733 8.64 -0.15 20.68
CA ASP A 733 7.56 0.51 21.41
C ASP A 733 6.80 -0.49 22.32
N LEU A 734 6.48 -1.68 21.83
CA LEU A 734 5.82 -2.72 22.65
C LEU A 734 6.73 -3.22 23.79
N ILE A 735 8.04 -3.36 23.56
CA ILE A 735 9.01 -3.72 24.60
C ILE A 735 9.12 -2.61 25.65
N GLN A 736 9.24 -1.36 25.22
CA GLN A 736 9.33 -0.19 26.11
C GLN A 736 8.09 -0.08 27.00
N LYS A 737 6.91 -0.37 26.44
CA LYS A 737 5.63 -0.40 27.14
C LYS A 737 5.44 -1.67 27.99
N LYS A 738 6.41 -2.60 28.00
CA LYS A 738 6.37 -3.90 28.70
C LYS A 738 5.18 -4.78 28.28
N LEU A 739 4.71 -4.61 27.05
CA LEU A 739 3.61 -5.38 26.47
C LEU A 739 4.09 -6.69 25.84
N ILE A 740 5.36 -6.74 25.43
CA ILE A 740 6.08 -7.96 25.03
C ILE A 740 7.48 -7.96 25.63
N LYS A 741 8.08 -9.13 25.79
CA LYS A 741 9.52 -9.29 26.06
C LYS A 741 10.32 -9.34 24.76
N GLU A 742 9.87 -10.16 23.81
CA GLU A 742 10.61 -10.37 22.57
C GLU A 742 9.72 -10.65 21.35
N ASP A 743 8.59 -11.33 21.50
CA ASP A 743 7.77 -11.81 20.38
C ASP A 743 6.39 -11.15 20.33
N PHE A 744 5.95 -10.73 19.14
CA PHE A 744 4.62 -10.17 18.91
C PHE A 744 3.47 -11.12 19.32
N SER A 745 3.69 -12.42 19.34
CA SER A 745 2.72 -13.42 19.81
C SER A 745 2.41 -13.33 21.31
N GLU A 746 3.26 -12.68 22.11
CA GLU A 746 2.97 -12.39 23.52
C GLU A 746 1.82 -11.39 23.66
N TYR A 747 1.71 -10.44 22.72
CA TYR A 747 0.70 -9.39 22.75
C TYR A 747 -0.52 -9.71 21.91
N PHE A 748 -0.32 -10.18 20.68
CA PHE A 748 -1.40 -10.57 19.79
C PHE A 748 -1.73 -12.05 20.02
N ASN A 749 -2.86 -12.39 20.69
CA ASN A 749 -3.29 -13.79 20.80
C ASN A 749 -3.72 -14.28 19.41
N LYS A 750 -2.81 -15.00 18.78
CA LYS A 750 -3.05 -15.62 17.48
C LYS A 750 -3.85 -16.89 17.75
N GLY A 751 -5.17 -16.83 17.51
CA GLY A 751 -6.10 -17.94 17.78
C GLY A 751 -5.70 -19.29 17.16
N ASP A 752 -6.55 -20.30 17.35
CA ASP A 752 -6.28 -21.74 17.13
C ASP A 752 -5.53 -22.15 15.85
N SER A 753 -5.48 -21.36 14.78
CA SER A 753 -4.70 -21.68 13.58
C SER A 753 -3.19 -21.68 13.82
N GLU A 754 -2.65 -20.75 14.62
CA GLU A 754 -1.23 -20.81 14.98
C GLU A 754 -0.97 -21.84 16.08
N ASN A 755 -1.90 -22.05 17.03
CA ASN A 755 -1.81 -23.16 17.98
C ASN A 755 -1.91 -24.53 17.29
N ARG A 756 -2.62 -24.68 16.17
CA ARG A 756 -2.61 -25.91 15.36
C ARG A 756 -1.28 -26.11 14.65
N ASN A 757 -0.70 -25.06 14.07
CA ASN A 757 0.63 -25.14 13.46
C ASN A 757 1.73 -25.37 14.51
N LYS A 758 1.60 -24.78 15.71
CA LYS A 758 2.50 -24.98 16.85
C LYS A 758 2.32 -26.36 17.47
N LYS A 759 1.09 -26.81 17.76
CA LYS A 759 0.80 -28.19 18.20
C LYS A 759 1.17 -29.23 17.15
N GLN A 760 1.01 -28.98 15.86
CA GLN A 760 1.48 -29.92 14.82
C GLN A 760 3.01 -29.95 14.73
N ARG A 761 3.70 -28.81 14.95
CA ARG A 761 5.16 -28.77 15.08
C ARG A 761 5.63 -29.48 16.35
N GLU A 762 4.92 -29.34 17.47
CA GLU A 762 5.20 -29.99 18.75
C GLU A 762 4.86 -31.49 18.73
N LEU A 763 3.70 -31.90 18.19
CA LEU A 763 3.35 -33.31 17.94
C LEU A 763 4.30 -33.97 16.95
N GLY A 764 4.75 -33.25 15.92
CA GLY A 764 5.81 -33.70 15.03
C GLY A 764 7.16 -33.87 15.75
N TYR A 765 7.38 -33.15 16.85
CA TYR A 765 8.56 -33.29 17.72
C TYR A 765 8.44 -34.51 18.64
N PHE A 766 7.25 -34.75 19.21
CA PHE A 766 6.97 -35.89 20.10
C PHE A 766 6.84 -37.23 19.37
N LEU A 767 6.43 -37.23 18.10
CA LEU A 767 6.38 -38.44 17.26
C LEU A 767 7.74 -38.80 16.62
N ASN A 768 8.81 -38.07 16.96
CA ASN A 768 10.19 -38.33 16.52
C ASN A 768 11.18 -38.52 17.68
N LEU A 769 10.68 -38.71 18.91
CA LEU A 769 11.36 -39.46 19.97
C LEU A 769 10.92 -40.92 19.88
#